data_AF-A0A963I2D4-F1
#
_entry.id   AF-A0A963I2D4-F1
#
_cell.length_a   1.000
_cell.length_b   1.000
_cell.length_c   1.000
_cell.angle_alpha   90.00
_cell.angle_beta   90.00
_cell.angle_gamma   90.00
#
_symmetry.space_group_name_H-M   'P 1'
#
loop_
_entity.id
_entity.type
_entity.pdbx_description
1 polymer ?
#
loop_
_entity_poly.entity_id
_entity_poly.type
_entity_poly.pdbx_seq_one_letter_code
_entity_poly.pdbx_strand_id
1 'polypeptide(L)'
;MPLASLIRQLDDERLGEFFSSSALQRAKAYVGRVEALEAAGNQLTARVQGTAREAYRVRVKVELREFLGQRSLEIGTRCSCPVVNRCKHAAAVLMAARRPDAVSTLPREEILAWARGLGNRLARDAEQTGRGTGREALFYLVRRASHGPDIEIGLLKARCDENGQLAGAGSEWRNFEAALLKPPTFLSDDDLDVLRRYRDVVRRVTVPGGARLVGREGAALAEAALATGRCLLAAGTGTPVALTAAMDRPGSVSWIPGEQGVRAEVACEPPCRYIARSRPMFYFDEVTGDAGRVVVPSPAVVAELLTLPPLSRSELPVVAEALARHASALPSPEAVRSAEPVPIDAPCQPVLTVSTLDCRQWRAHRGYRRRSAAGTAIDALPYDYALPVFMYGEAGFVPGSSNRVATLVDGRRVEVTRDGAAEARALASLEQAGFRPIRPGWLETRGEMPPGLFGLESEDAWQRFLPEVVPALHAAGWQVACPHDFRHRVTLAEGWHAEIEDAAPGWLGVTLGIDVGGRRTDLAPLLHAAFQDDPRWLDPVAVRAMPDDEALVVQLEDGTRVALPVDRLKPLALTLIDLFDRPGERLRVPTLDAERIATALQGAAWRVDGQALLDRWLERMRALGAVAPVASPAGLQAELRPYQRDGLAWLQHLRHTGLAGILADDMGLGKTVQVLAHLLLEQEAGRLDRPVLVVVPTSLVFNWRAEAARFAPSLRVLELRGHQRAALFRAVPEHHLCLTTY
;
A
#
# COMPACT_ATOMS: atom_id res chain seq x y z
N MET A 1 40.88 21.19 -11.76
CA MET A 1 42.21 21.11 -12.40
C MET A 1 42.41 19.72 -12.99
N PRO A 2 43.07 19.56 -14.15
CA PRO A 2 43.39 18.25 -14.70
C PRO A 2 44.33 17.48 -13.75
N LEU A 3 44.10 16.17 -13.59
CA LEU A 3 44.84 15.29 -12.67
C LEU A 3 46.37 15.37 -12.87
N ALA A 4 46.82 15.51 -14.12
CA ALA A 4 48.24 15.70 -14.46
C ALA A 4 48.86 16.99 -13.90
N SER A 5 48.06 18.01 -13.59
CA SER A 5 48.52 19.23 -12.92
C SER A 5 48.60 19.03 -11.40
N LEU A 6 47.66 18.28 -10.80
CA LEU A 6 47.66 17.97 -9.36
C LEU A 6 48.80 17.01 -8.98
N ILE A 7 49.07 15.99 -9.80
CA ILE A 7 50.18 15.03 -9.56
C ILE A 7 51.54 15.72 -9.62
N ARG A 8 51.70 16.72 -10.50
CA ARG A 8 52.94 17.52 -10.58
C ARG A 8 53.17 18.43 -9.37
N GLN A 9 52.11 18.78 -8.64
CA GLN A 9 52.18 19.60 -7.41
C GLN A 9 52.43 18.77 -6.13
N LEU A 10 52.43 17.44 -6.24
CA LEU A 10 52.88 16.56 -5.18
C LEU A 10 54.37 16.38 -5.36
N ASP A 11 55.21 17.01 -4.54
CA ASP A 11 56.66 16.73 -4.43
C ASP A 11 56.93 15.70 -3.32
N ASP A 12 58.19 15.34 -3.08
CA ASP A 12 58.54 14.35 -2.06
C ASP A 12 58.20 14.82 -0.63
N GLU A 13 58.19 16.15 -0.40
CA GLU A 13 57.79 16.77 0.86
C GLU A 13 56.29 16.62 1.11
N ARG A 14 55.44 16.99 0.13
CA ARG A 14 53.98 16.83 0.22
C ARG A 14 53.53 15.38 0.26
N LEU A 15 54.23 14.45 -0.39
CA LEU A 15 53.92 13.03 -0.20
C LEU A 15 54.22 12.57 1.24
N GLY A 16 55.16 13.21 1.93
CA GLY A 16 55.46 12.97 3.34
C GLY A 16 54.29 13.24 4.28
N GLU A 17 53.36 14.11 3.89
CA GLU A 17 52.11 14.38 4.62
C GLU A 17 51.13 13.19 4.57
N PHE A 18 51.22 12.35 3.52
CA PHE A 18 50.29 11.25 3.28
C PHE A 18 50.91 9.86 3.50
N PHE A 19 52.22 9.72 3.39
CA PHE A 19 52.93 8.43 3.46
C PHE A 19 54.08 8.50 4.47
N SER A 20 54.35 7.40 5.17
CA SER A 20 55.49 7.34 6.09
C SER A 20 56.83 7.43 5.36
N SER A 21 57.84 7.99 6.03
CA SER A 21 59.22 8.11 5.52
C SER A 21 59.78 6.77 5.02
N SER A 22 59.52 5.69 5.77
CA SER A 22 59.90 4.32 5.39
C SER A 22 59.21 3.85 4.10
N ALA A 23 57.92 4.18 3.92
CA ALA A 23 57.17 3.80 2.72
C ALA A 23 57.66 4.55 1.48
N LEU A 24 57.97 5.84 1.60
CA LEU A 24 58.50 6.67 0.50
C LEU A 24 59.90 6.23 0.08
N GLN A 25 60.79 5.94 1.04
CA GLN A 25 62.13 5.48 0.72
C GLN A 25 62.11 4.12 0.02
N ARG A 26 61.25 3.20 0.48
CA ARG A 26 61.07 1.89 -0.18
C ARG A 26 60.40 2.03 -1.55
N ALA A 27 59.48 2.98 -1.74
CA ALA A 27 58.75 3.19 -2.99
C ALA A 27 59.68 3.46 -4.18
N LYS A 28 60.78 4.19 -3.97
CA LYS A 28 61.78 4.52 -5.01
C LYS A 28 62.28 3.29 -5.78
N ALA A 29 62.46 2.15 -5.10
CA ALA A 29 62.90 0.89 -5.71
C ALA A 29 61.82 0.18 -6.56
N TYR A 30 60.55 0.59 -6.44
CA TYR A 30 59.41 -0.01 -7.16
C TYR A 30 58.87 0.88 -8.28
N VAL A 31 59.34 2.13 -8.42
CA VAL A 31 58.90 3.07 -9.48
C VAL A 31 59.14 2.48 -10.88
N GLY A 32 60.26 1.79 -11.08
CA GLY A 32 60.57 1.10 -12.35
C GLY A 32 59.81 -0.20 -12.58
N ARG A 33 58.97 -0.63 -11.63
CA ARG A 33 58.16 -1.86 -11.67
C ARG A 33 56.67 -1.57 -11.77
N VAL A 34 56.32 -0.32 -12.07
CA VAL A 34 54.94 0.12 -12.29
C VAL A 34 54.60 -0.10 -13.77
N GLU A 35 53.59 -0.92 -14.01
CA GLU A 35 53.10 -1.30 -15.33
C GLU A 35 51.62 -0.92 -15.48
N ALA A 36 51.17 -0.72 -16.72
CA ALA A 36 49.79 -0.36 -17.06
C ALA A 36 49.26 0.83 -16.23
N LEU A 37 50.06 1.90 -16.15
CA LEU A 37 49.70 3.12 -15.45
C LEU A 37 48.72 3.93 -16.31
N GLU A 38 47.48 4.01 -15.85
CA GLU A 38 46.37 4.60 -16.57
C GLU A 38 45.67 5.66 -15.70
N ALA A 39 45.23 6.75 -16.34
CA ALA A 39 44.43 7.79 -15.67
C ALA A 39 43.00 7.84 -16.23
N ALA A 40 42.02 7.85 -15.33
CA ALA A 40 40.62 8.10 -15.63
C ALA A 40 40.07 9.15 -14.66
N GLY A 41 39.78 10.35 -15.16
CA GLY A 41 39.29 11.46 -14.34
C GLY A 41 40.32 11.91 -13.30
N ASN A 42 39.99 11.73 -12.01
CA ASN A 42 40.88 12.05 -10.88
C ASN A 42 41.50 10.80 -10.22
N GLN A 43 41.44 9.66 -10.92
CA GLN A 43 41.93 8.37 -10.45
C GLN A 43 43.06 7.85 -11.34
N LEU A 44 44.08 7.28 -10.70
CA LEU A 44 45.15 6.49 -11.30
C LEU A 44 44.94 5.01 -10.98
N THR A 45 45.16 4.15 -11.97
CA THR A 45 45.22 2.70 -11.79
C THR A 45 46.50 2.16 -12.36
N ALA A 46 47.14 1.21 -11.67
CA ALA A 46 48.37 0.59 -12.13
C ALA A 46 48.57 -0.81 -11.53
N ARG A 47 49.50 -1.56 -12.10
CA ARG A 47 50.04 -2.82 -11.56
C ARG A 47 51.48 -2.59 -11.10
N VAL A 48 51.84 -3.12 -9.93
CA VAL A 48 53.20 -2.97 -9.39
C VAL A 48 53.76 -4.32 -9.02
N GLN A 49 54.82 -4.75 -9.70
CA GLN A 49 55.47 -6.03 -9.41
C GLN A 49 56.21 -5.95 -8.06
N GLY A 50 55.62 -6.59 -7.06
CA GLY A 50 56.15 -6.64 -5.70
C GLY A 50 56.92 -7.93 -5.42
N THR A 51 56.89 -8.38 -4.17
CA THR A 51 57.48 -9.66 -3.74
C THR A 51 56.57 -10.88 -4.00
N ALA A 52 55.30 -10.65 -4.38
CA ALA A 52 54.36 -11.72 -4.70
C ALA A 52 54.51 -12.17 -6.15
N ARG A 53 54.07 -13.40 -6.44
CA ARG A 53 54.08 -13.99 -7.79
C ARG A 53 53.24 -13.20 -8.79
N GLU A 54 52.14 -12.60 -8.32
CA GLU A 54 51.29 -11.71 -9.12
C GLU A 54 51.54 -10.24 -8.78
N ALA A 55 51.51 -9.36 -9.79
CA ALA A 55 51.64 -7.93 -9.60
C ALA A 55 50.47 -7.35 -8.77
N TYR A 56 50.78 -6.47 -7.82
CA TYR A 56 49.77 -5.84 -6.99
C TYR A 56 48.98 -4.81 -7.78
N ARG A 57 47.65 -4.85 -7.67
CA ARG A 57 46.75 -3.83 -8.26
C ARG A 57 46.66 -2.64 -7.34
N VAL A 58 46.90 -1.45 -7.89
CA VAL A 58 46.95 -0.19 -7.15
C VAL A 58 45.97 0.80 -7.77
N ARG A 59 45.18 1.44 -6.92
CA ARG A 59 44.30 2.56 -7.26
C ARG A 59 44.60 3.75 -6.37
N VAL A 60 44.77 4.91 -6.98
CA VAL A 60 45.01 6.17 -6.28
C VAL A 60 44.00 7.20 -6.76
N LYS A 61 43.33 7.87 -5.84
CA LYS A 61 42.38 8.95 -6.11
C LYS A 61 42.93 10.24 -5.53
N VAL A 62 42.99 11.30 -6.33
CA VAL A 62 43.52 12.61 -5.94
C VAL A 62 42.42 13.65 -6.09
N GLU A 63 42.00 14.28 -5.01
CA GLU A 63 40.92 15.28 -5.00
C GLU A 63 41.39 16.61 -4.42
N LEU A 64 40.84 17.71 -4.95
CA LEU A 64 40.98 19.02 -4.33
C LEU A 64 39.64 19.35 -3.65
N ARG A 65 39.66 19.59 -2.34
CA ARG A 65 38.48 20.03 -1.58
C ARG A 65 38.64 21.46 -1.14
N GLU A 66 37.56 22.21 -1.16
CA GLU A 66 37.51 23.59 -0.68
C GLU A 66 36.59 23.64 0.54
N PHE A 67 37.15 24.00 1.69
CA PHE A 67 36.43 24.11 2.96
C PHE A 67 36.77 25.46 3.58
N LEU A 68 35.75 26.29 3.84
CA LEU A 68 35.89 27.65 4.39
C LEU A 68 36.90 28.53 3.62
N GLY A 69 36.93 28.42 2.28
CA GLY A 69 37.84 29.20 1.43
C GLY A 69 39.29 28.72 1.42
N GLN A 70 39.63 27.65 2.15
CA GLN A 70 40.94 26.98 2.06
C GLN A 70 40.85 25.73 1.18
N ARG A 71 41.78 25.61 0.23
CA ARG A 71 41.89 24.45 -0.68
C ARG A 71 42.86 23.42 -0.10
N SER A 72 42.39 22.21 0.17
CA SER A 72 43.21 21.08 0.61
C SER A 72 43.21 19.94 -0.41
N LEU A 73 44.35 19.27 -0.54
CA LEU A 73 44.52 18.14 -1.44
C LEU A 73 44.32 16.84 -0.65
N GLU A 74 43.41 15.97 -1.08
CA GLU A 74 43.17 14.67 -0.46
C GLU A 74 43.65 13.53 -1.37
N ILE A 75 44.39 12.58 -0.79
CA ILE A 75 44.85 11.37 -1.48
C ILE A 75 44.25 10.13 -0.82
N GLY A 76 43.43 9.41 -1.57
CA GLY A 76 42.93 8.09 -1.21
C GLY A 76 43.68 7.00 -1.98
N THR A 77 44.18 5.97 -1.30
CA THR A 77 44.86 4.86 -1.97
C THR A 77 44.28 3.50 -1.59
N ARG A 78 44.28 2.56 -2.53
CA ARG A 78 44.00 1.14 -2.28
C ARG A 78 44.95 0.29 -3.10
N CYS A 79 45.51 -0.71 -2.46
CA CYS A 79 46.46 -1.65 -3.04
C CYS A 79 46.07 -3.07 -2.63
N SER A 80 46.24 -4.04 -3.52
CA SER A 80 46.01 -5.46 -3.20
C SER A 80 47.12 -6.10 -2.36
N CYS A 81 48.09 -5.33 -1.85
CA CYS A 81 49.12 -5.82 -0.94
C CYS A 81 48.62 -5.88 0.52
N PRO A 82 49.29 -6.61 1.42
CA PRO A 82 48.88 -6.75 2.82
C PRO A 82 48.74 -5.43 3.60
N VAL A 83 49.43 -4.36 3.17
CA VAL A 83 49.35 -3.03 3.80
C VAL A 83 48.08 -2.26 3.39
N VAL A 84 47.45 -2.64 2.27
CA VAL A 84 46.17 -2.14 1.73
C VAL A 84 46.13 -0.66 1.36
N ASN A 85 46.49 0.26 2.24
CA ASN A 85 46.41 1.72 2.04
C ASN A 85 47.74 2.39 2.43
N ARG A 86 48.07 3.52 1.80
CA ARG A 86 49.28 4.33 2.01
C ARG A 86 50.57 3.50 1.98
N CYS A 87 50.60 2.47 1.14
CA CYS A 87 51.71 1.54 1.05
C CYS A 87 52.79 2.04 0.07
N LYS A 88 53.97 1.42 0.12
CA LYS A 88 55.08 1.71 -0.81
C LYS A 88 54.70 1.55 -2.29
N HIS A 89 53.76 0.67 -2.63
CA HIS A 89 53.30 0.49 -4.01
C HIS A 89 52.40 1.66 -4.47
N ALA A 90 51.56 2.20 -3.58
CA ALA A 90 50.74 3.37 -3.88
C ALA A 90 51.60 4.65 -4.00
N ALA A 91 52.61 4.79 -3.15
CA ALA A 91 53.62 5.83 -3.28
C ALA A 91 54.41 5.70 -4.60
N ALA A 92 54.81 4.48 -4.98
CA ALA A 92 55.53 4.23 -6.23
C ALA A 92 54.70 4.60 -7.48
N VAL A 93 53.39 4.36 -7.46
CA VAL A 93 52.48 4.77 -8.54
C VAL A 93 52.37 6.29 -8.67
N LEU A 94 52.25 7.01 -7.55
CA LEU A 94 52.26 8.48 -7.56
C LEU A 94 53.60 9.05 -8.05
N MET A 95 54.72 8.45 -7.65
CA MET A 95 56.05 8.83 -8.12
C MET A 95 56.26 8.51 -9.61
N ALA A 96 55.76 7.37 -10.10
CA ALA A 96 55.83 6.99 -11.52
C ALA A 96 54.97 7.92 -12.38
N ALA A 97 53.79 8.30 -11.91
CA ALA A 97 52.87 9.21 -12.60
C ALA A 97 53.37 10.66 -12.73
N ARG A 98 54.46 11.02 -12.05
CA ARG A 98 55.13 12.33 -12.22
C ARG A 98 55.99 12.41 -13.48
N ARG A 99 56.39 11.28 -14.05
CA ARG A 99 57.22 11.27 -15.26
C ARG A 99 56.39 11.74 -16.47
N PRO A 100 56.93 12.62 -17.34
CA PRO A 100 56.27 12.97 -18.60
C PRO A 100 55.95 11.70 -19.39
N ASP A 101 54.77 11.63 -20.00
CA ASP A 101 54.29 10.53 -20.87
C ASP A 101 54.13 9.15 -20.23
N ALA A 102 54.26 9.03 -18.90
CA ALA A 102 54.11 7.75 -18.19
C ALA A 102 52.65 7.29 -18.01
N VAL A 103 51.67 8.16 -18.28
CA VAL A 103 50.25 7.92 -18.01
C VAL A 103 49.49 7.83 -19.33
N SER A 104 48.99 6.64 -19.65
CA SER A 104 48.07 6.41 -20.75
C SER A 104 46.72 7.05 -20.43
N THR A 105 46.20 7.91 -21.33
CA THR A 105 44.87 8.54 -21.20
C THR A 105 43.88 7.86 -22.13
N LEU A 106 43.15 6.87 -21.62
CA LEU A 106 42.06 6.24 -22.35
C LEU A 106 40.73 6.99 -22.10
N PRO A 107 39.78 6.96 -23.06
CA PRO A 107 38.42 7.47 -22.86
C PRO A 107 37.75 6.77 -21.68
N ARG A 108 36.89 7.50 -20.95
CA ARG A 108 36.16 7.00 -19.77
C ARG A 108 35.49 5.65 -20.08
N GLU A 109 35.65 4.67 -19.20
CA GLU A 109 35.09 3.32 -19.34
C GLU A 109 33.56 3.34 -19.55
N GLU A 110 32.89 4.32 -18.96
CA GLU A 110 31.46 4.63 -19.14
C GLU A 110 31.09 4.95 -20.61
N ILE A 111 31.97 5.63 -21.36
CA ILE A 111 31.74 6.00 -22.77
C ILE A 111 31.99 4.80 -23.69
N LEU A 112 32.98 3.96 -23.36
CA LEU A 112 33.24 2.71 -24.10
C LEU A 112 32.18 1.64 -23.84
N ALA A 113 31.59 1.62 -22.64
CA ALA A 113 30.42 0.80 -22.32
C ALA A 113 29.15 1.33 -23.02
N TRP A 114 28.97 2.65 -23.07
CA TRP A 114 27.90 3.29 -23.84
C TRP A 114 28.00 2.95 -25.33
N ALA A 115 29.19 3.08 -25.95
CA ALA A 115 29.39 2.81 -27.38
C ALA A 115 29.14 1.33 -27.74
N ARG A 116 29.58 0.38 -26.90
CA ARG A 116 29.34 -1.06 -27.11
C ARG A 116 27.87 -1.45 -26.97
N GLY A 117 27.09 -0.72 -26.17
CA GLY A 117 25.65 -0.95 -25.97
C GLY A 117 24.74 -0.23 -26.97
N LEU A 118 25.28 0.63 -27.85
CA LEU A 118 24.49 1.45 -28.77
C LEU A 118 23.75 0.59 -29.82
N GLY A 119 24.38 -0.48 -30.32
CA GLY A 119 23.76 -1.41 -31.27
C GLY A 119 22.55 -2.16 -30.71
N ASN A 120 22.60 -2.55 -29.42
CA ASN A 120 21.47 -3.22 -28.76
C ASN A 120 20.32 -2.26 -28.42
N ARG A 121 20.59 -0.95 -28.27
CA ARG A 121 19.54 0.05 -27.99
C ARG A 121 18.82 0.48 -29.26
N LEU A 122 19.55 0.63 -30.37
CA LEU A 122 18.95 0.91 -31.69
C LEU A 122 18.12 -0.26 -32.23
N ALA A 123 18.44 -1.50 -31.84
CA ALA A 123 17.63 -2.67 -32.17
C ALA A 123 16.34 -2.79 -31.32
N ARG A 124 16.26 -2.12 -30.16
CA ARG A 124 15.13 -2.20 -29.22
C ARG A 124 14.04 -1.16 -29.45
N ASP A 125 14.32 -0.08 -30.20
CA ASP A 125 13.29 0.88 -30.61
C ASP A 125 12.28 0.30 -31.62
N ALA A 126 12.52 -0.91 -32.15
CA ALA A 126 11.61 -1.62 -33.04
C ALA A 126 10.71 -2.65 -32.33
N GLU A 127 10.95 -2.98 -31.06
CA GLU A 127 10.15 -3.94 -30.30
C GLU A 127 9.80 -3.35 -28.92
N GLN A 128 8.68 -2.63 -28.87
CA GLN A 128 7.98 -2.41 -27.60
C GLN A 128 7.49 -3.76 -27.03
N THR A 129 7.46 -3.82 -25.70
CA THR A 129 6.97 -4.88 -24.80
C THR A 129 7.98 -5.96 -24.39
N GLY A 130 8.67 -5.73 -23.27
CA GLY A 130 9.55 -6.70 -22.62
C GLY A 130 9.48 -6.63 -21.09
N ARG A 131 8.52 -7.38 -20.54
CA ARG A 131 8.24 -7.58 -19.10
C ARG A 131 9.49 -7.86 -18.26
N GLY A 132 9.72 -7.04 -17.23
CA GLY A 132 10.63 -7.35 -16.12
C GLY A 132 9.89 -8.16 -15.05
N THR A 133 10.44 -9.31 -14.67
CA THR A 133 9.88 -10.30 -13.72
C THR A 133 9.95 -9.89 -12.24
N GLY A 134 10.03 -8.59 -11.94
CA GLY A 134 10.00 -8.08 -10.56
C GLY A 134 8.58 -7.71 -10.16
N ARG A 135 8.06 -8.31 -9.08
CA ARG A 135 6.79 -7.90 -8.45
C ARG A 135 6.83 -6.49 -7.85
N GLU A 136 7.95 -5.76 -7.91
CA GLU A 136 8.16 -4.43 -7.33
C GLU A 136 8.79 -3.48 -8.35
N ALA A 137 8.36 -2.22 -8.35
CA ALA A 137 8.84 -1.14 -9.22
C ALA A 137 8.92 0.20 -8.48
N LEU A 138 9.58 1.18 -9.09
CA LEU A 138 9.59 2.56 -8.63
C LEU A 138 8.47 3.36 -9.31
N PHE A 139 7.75 4.14 -8.51
CA PHE A 139 6.69 5.07 -8.92
C PHE A 139 7.02 6.49 -8.47
N TYR A 140 6.51 7.48 -9.20
CA TYR A 140 6.80 8.91 -9.01
C TYR A 140 5.55 9.65 -8.53
N LEU A 141 5.51 9.95 -7.23
CA LEU A 141 4.33 10.54 -6.59
C LEU A 141 4.40 12.07 -6.62
N VAL A 142 3.61 12.69 -7.49
CA VAL A 142 3.33 14.12 -7.52
C VAL A 142 2.42 14.47 -6.34
N ARG A 143 2.82 15.46 -5.54
CA ARG A 143 2.02 15.97 -4.42
C ARG A 143 2.40 17.42 -4.12
N ARG A 144 1.56 18.11 -3.34
CA ARG A 144 1.97 19.40 -2.76
C ARG A 144 3.09 19.17 -1.73
N ALA A 145 4.06 20.07 -1.73
CA ALA A 145 5.14 20.08 -0.77
C ALA A 145 4.55 20.31 0.63
N SER A 146 5.14 19.66 1.64
CA SER A 146 4.64 19.78 3.02
C SER A 146 4.76 21.21 3.56
N HIS A 147 5.64 22.04 2.99
CA HIS A 147 5.91 23.41 3.43
C HIS A 147 5.91 24.36 2.23
N GLY A 148 4.80 25.07 2.03
CA GLY A 148 4.61 26.05 0.96
C GLY A 148 3.75 25.54 -0.20
N PRO A 149 3.43 26.41 -1.18
CA PRO A 149 2.48 26.11 -2.25
C PRO A 149 3.07 25.28 -3.41
N ASP A 150 4.35 24.88 -3.32
CA ASP A 150 5.04 24.15 -4.38
C ASP A 150 4.50 22.74 -4.58
N ILE A 151 4.67 22.24 -5.80
CA ILE A 151 4.47 20.82 -6.13
C ILE A 151 5.83 20.13 -6.10
N GLU A 152 5.87 18.91 -5.56
CA GLU A 152 7.05 18.07 -5.53
C GLU A 152 6.77 16.66 -6.04
N ILE A 153 7.80 15.99 -6.53
CA ILE A 153 7.79 14.56 -6.82
C ILE A 153 8.49 13.83 -5.68
N GLY A 154 7.84 12.80 -5.15
CA GLY A 154 8.41 11.81 -4.25
C GLY A 154 8.68 10.49 -4.97
N LEU A 155 9.53 9.65 -4.36
CA LEU A 155 9.88 8.33 -4.87
C LEU A 155 9.17 7.26 -4.05
N LEU A 156 8.41 6.40 -4.70
CA LEU A 156 7.62 5.34 -4.06
C LEU A 156 8.04 3.97 -4.60
N LYS A 157 8.46 3.06 -3.72
CA LYS A 157 8.71 1.66 -4.08
C LYS A 157 7.46 0.84 -3.77
N ALA A 158 6.87 0.22 -4.77
CA ALA A 158 5.62 -0.52 -4.60
C ALA A 158 5.54 -1.74 -5.51
N ARG A 159 4.56 -2.62 -5.26
CA ARG A 159 4.30 -3.74 -6.15
C ARG A 159 3.57 -3.28 -7.41
N CYS A 160 3.76 -4.01 -8.50
CA CYS A 160 3.07 -3.76 -9.76
C CYS A 160 2.22 -4.96 -10.18
N ASP A 161 1.11 -4.68 -10.87
CA ASP A 161 0.26 -5.68 -11.52
C ASP A 161 0.84 -6.08 -12.90
N GLU A 162 0.11 -6.92 -13.63
CA GLU A 162 0.53 -7.41 -14.96
C GLU A 162 0.65 -6.29 -16.01
N ASN A 163 0.04 -5.12 -15.75
CA ASN A 163 0.07 -3.93 -16.59
C ASN A 163 1.11 -2.90 -16.13
N GLY A 164 1.90 -3.21 -15.09
CA GLY A 164 2.88 -2.28 -14.52
C GLY A 164 2.28 -1.18 -13.66
N GLN A 165 0.99 -1.25 -13.34
CA GLN A 165 0.28 -0.30 -12.49
C GLN A 165 0.45 -0.66 -11.02
N LEU A 166 0.22 0.31 -10.14
CA LEU A 166 0.38 0.15 -8.70
C LEU A 166 -0.55 -0.95 -8.16
N ALA A 167 0.01 -2.03 -7.60
CA ALA A 167 -0.71 -3.14 -6.99
C ALA A 167 -0.51 -3.13 -5.47
N GLY A 168 -1.44 -2.52 -4.74
CA GLY A 168 -1.40 -2.45 -3.28
C GLY A 168 -0.45 -1.39 -2.73
N ALA A 169 -0.04 -1.56 -1.48
CA ALA A 169 0.62 -0.49 -0.73
C ALA A 169 2.12 -0.29 -1.08
N GLY A 170 2.51 0.95 -1.35
CA GLY A 170 3.90 1.37 -1.57
C GLY A 170 4.58 1.98 -0.33
N SER A 171 5.90 1.92 -0.27
CA SER A 171 6.73 2.58 0.75
C SER A 171 7.57 3.71 0.15
N GLU A 172 7.72 4.81 0.91
CA GLU A 172 8.56 5.93 0.47
C GLU A 172 10.02 5.47 0.37
N TRP A 173 10.67 5.78 -0.75
CA TRP A 173 12.00 5.27 -1.04
C TRP A 173 13.01 6.41 -1.20
N ARG A 174 13.99 6.50 -0.29
CA ARG A 174 14.94 7.63 -0.23
C ARG A 174 16.36 7.29 -0.64
N ASN A 175 16.65 6.02 -0.93
CA ASN A 175 18.02 5.52 -1.17
C ASN A 175 18.52 5.75 -2.62
N PHE A 176 18.10 6.84 -3.27
CA PHE A 176 18.42 7.10 -4.67
C PHE A 176 19.91 7.38 -4.92
N GLU A 177 20.63 8.01 -3.98
CA GLU A 177 22.07 8.26 -4.16
C GLU A 177 22.89 6.96 -4.22
N ALA A 178 22.56 5.98 -3.38
CA ALA A 178 23.20 4.67 -3.40
C ALA A 178 22.81 3.86 -4.65
N ALA A 179 21.56 3.97 -5.09
CA ALA A 179 21.07 3.28 -6.28
C ALA A 179 21.71 3.79 -7.58
N LEU A 180 22.03 5.08 -7.69
CA LEU A 180 22.76 5.63 -8.83
C LEU A 180 24.19 5.08 -8.95
N LEU A 181 24.77 4.57 -7.86
CA LEU A 181 26.08 3.93 -7.85
C LEU A 181 25.99 2.42 -8.12
N LYS A 182 24.98 1.76 -7.54
CA LYS A 182 24.71 0.33 -7.71
C LYS A 182 23.20 0.11 -7.88
N PRO A 183 22.69 0.10 -9.12
CA PRO A 183 21.27 -0.05 -9.38
C PRO A 183 20.71 -1.37 -8.83
N PRO A 184 19.66 -1.32 -7.99
CA PRO A 184 18.88 -2.49 -7.62
C PRO A 184 18.17 -3.11 -8.82
N THR A 185 17.84 -4.40 -8.73
CA THR A 185 17.23 -5.18 -9.83
C THR A 185 15.81 -4.72 -10.23
N PHE A 186 15.15 -3.91 -9.41
CA PHE A 186 13.80 -3.41 -9.68
C PHE A 186 13.79 -2.07 -10.43
N LEU A 187 14.96 -1.44 -10.67
CA LEU A 187 15.05 -0.18 -11.42
C LEU A 187 15.31 -0.45 -12.90
N SER A 188 14.57 0.25 -13.76
CA SER A 188 14.83 0.30 -15.20
C SER A 188 15.89 1.35 -15.57
N ASP A 189 16.35 1.34 -16.82
CA ASP A 189 17.24 2.38 -17.34
C ASP A 189 16.56 3.77 -17.33
N ASP A 190 15.25 3.82 -17.59
CA ASP A 190 14.44 5.05 -17.50
C ASP A 190 14.41 5.56 -16.06
N ASP A 191 14.31 4.66 -15.08
CA ASP A 191 14.31 5.04 -13.67
C ASP A 191 15.62 5.74 -13.28
N LEU A 192 16.75 5.25 -13.80
CA LEU A 192 18.06 5.85 -13.54
C LEU A 192 18.18 7.25 -14.13
N ASP A 193 17.54 7.53 -15.26
CA ASP A 193 17.50 8.89 -15.81
C ASP A 193 16.67 9.84 -14.92
N VAL A 194 15.48 9.41 -14.51
CA VAL A 194 14.64 10.18 -13.58
C VAL A 194 15.38 10.43 -12.27
N LEU A 195 16.07 9.43 -11.71
CA LEU A 195 16.82 9.58 -10.45
C LEU A 195 18.00 10.56 -10.55
N ARG A 196 18.65 10.67 -11.72
CA ARG A 196 19.71 11.68 -11.93
C ARG A 196 19.13 13.09 -11.90
N ARG A 197 18.01 13.33 -12.61
CA ARG A 197 17.31 14.61 -12.61
C ARG A 197 16.76 14.95 -11.21
N TYR A 198 16.21 13.95 -10.53
CA TYR A 198 15.72 14.05 -9.16
C TYR A 198 16.82 14.52 -8.20
N ARG A 199 18.00 13.90 -8.25
CA ARG A 199 19.16 14.30 -7.44
C ARG A 199 19.56 15.75 -7.70
N ASP A 200 19.57 16.18 -8.96
CA ASP A 200 20.01 17.53 -9.32
C ASP A 200 19.01 18.59 -8.83
N VAL A 201 17.71 18.29 -8.82
CA VAL A 201 16.67 19.14 -8.21
C VAL A 201 16.81 19.19 -6.69
N VAL A 202 16.92 18.04 -6.02
CA VAL A 202 17.00 17.98 -4.55
C VAL A 202 18.25 18.67 -4.01
N ARG A 203 19.41 18.56 -4.68
CA ARG A 203 20.66 19.20 -4.21
C ARG A 203 20.62 20.73 -4.24
N ARG A 204 19.70 21.33 -4.99
CA ARG A 204 19.56 22.79 -5.10
C ARG A 204 18.58 23.38 -4.09
N VAL A 205 17.78 22.55 -3.42
CA VAL A 205 16.75 23.00 -2.47
C VAL A 205 17.11 22.50 -1.06
N THR A 206 17.33 23.43 -0.12
CA THR A 206 17.81 23.14 1.24
C THR A 206 16.73 22.61 2.21
N VAL A 207 15.52 22.30 1.72
CA VAL A 207 14.35 21.96 2.54
C VAL A 207 14.12 20.45 2.54
N PRO A 208 13.83 19.81 3.70
CA PRO A 208 13.45 18.40 3.76
C PRO A 208 12.17 18.13 2.95
N GLY A 209 12.17 17.14 2.05
CA GLY A 209 11.00 16.81 1.23
C GLY A 209 11.36 16.09 -0.09
N GLY A 210 10.38 16.04 -0.99
CA GLY A 210 10.58 15.56 -2.36
C GLY A 210 11.28 16.57 -3.26
N ALA A 211 11.45 16.23 -4.54
CA ALA A 211 12.02 17.12 -5.54
C ALA A 211 10.99 18.17 -5.99
N ARG A 212 11.17 19.45 -5.60
CA ARG A 212 10.25 20.54 -5.98
C ARG A 212 10.30 20.85 -7.47
N LEU A 213 9.13 20.92 -8.10
CA LEU A 213 8.96 21.22 -9.53
C LEU A 213 8.99 22.72 -9.78
N VAL A 214 10.19 23.30 -9.62
CA VAL A 214 10.45 24.73 -9.87
C VAL A 214 11.54 24.86 -10.93
N GLY A 215 11.43 25.89 -11.77
CA GLY A 215 12.44 26.16 -12.80
C GLY A 215 12.49 25.10 -13.91
N ARG A 216 13.58 25.10 -14.69
CA ARG A 216 13.74 24.24 -15.87
C ARG A 216 14.01 22.79 -15.49
N GLU A 217 14.76 22.59 -14.41
CA GLU A 217 15.11 21.28 -13.87
C GLU A 217 13.87 20.56 -13.33
N GLY A 218 12.95 21.29 -12.69
CA GLY A 218 11.64 20.77 -12.28
C GLY A 218 10.79 20.30 -13.46
N ALA A 219 10.74 21.07 -14.55
CA ALA A 219 10.02 20.66 -15.76
C ALA A 219 10.63 19.39 -16.38
N ALA A 220 11.96 19.35 -16.52
CA ALA A 220 12.66 18.18 -17.05
C ALA A 220 12.47 16.92 -16.19
N LEU A 221 12.33 17.08 -14.88
CA LEU A 221 12.01 15.99 -13.96
C LEU A 221 10.57 15.49 -14.15
N ALA A 222 9.60 16.40 -14.23
CA ALA A 222 8.20 16.04 -14.46
C ALA A 222 7.99 15.29 -15.79
N GLU A 223 8.62 15.77 -16.87
CA GLU A 223 8.58 15.11 -18.19
C GLU A 223 9.18 13.70 -18.15
N ALA A 224 10.34 13.53 -17.50
CA ALA A 224 10.97 12.22 -17.37
C ALA A 224 10.10 11.26 -16.54
N ALA A 225 9.54 11.74 -15.44
CA ALA A 225 8.67 10.94 -14.58
C ALA A 225 7.39 10.50 -15.31
N LEU A 226 6.74 11.39 -16.05
CA LEU A 226 5.56 11.07 -16.87
C LEU A 226 5.87 10.06 -17.97
N ALA A 227 7.01 10.19 -18.64
CA ALA A 227 7.43 9.28 -19.70
C ALA A 227 7.58 7.83 -19.24
N THR A 228 7.79 7.59 -17.94
CA THR A 228 7.89 6.23 -17.39
C THR A 228 6.56 5.48 -17.31
N GLY A 229 5.42 6.17 -17.47
CA GLY A 229 4.07 5.61 -17.26
C GLY A 229 3.75 5.26 -15.80
N ARG A 230 4.63 5.60 -14.85
CA ARG A 230 4.53 5.27 -13.42
C ARG A 230 4.42 6.52 -12.54
N CYS A 231 3.92 7.62 -13.11
CA CYS A 231 3.68 8.86 -12.39
C CYS A 231 2.29 8.83 -11.75
N LEU A 232 2.20 9.18 -10.48
CA LEU A 232 0.97 9.15 -9.69
C LEU A 232 0.73 10.53 -9.07
N LEU A 233 -0.51 10.95 -8.93
CA LEU A 233 -0.92 12.13 -8.17
C LEU A 233 -1.53 11.70 -6.83
N ALA A 234 -1.06 12.28 -5.73
CA ALA A 234 -1.70 12.13 -4.43
C ALA A 234 -3.02 12.91 -4.41
N ALA A 235 -4.14 12.25 -4.74
CA ALA A 235 -5.48 12.83 -4.75
C ALA A 235 -6.03 13.02 -3.32
N GLY A 236 -7.06 13.87 -3.18
CA GLY A 236 -7.69 14.15 -1.87
C GLY A 236 -8.49 12.98 -1.32
N THR A 237 -8.81 11.98 -2.16
CA THR A 237 -9.63 10.80 -1.85
C THR A 237 -8.86 9.65 -1.17
N GLY A 238 -7.56 9.80 -0.94
CA GLY A 238 -6.70 8.80 -0.30
C GLY A 238 -6.09 7.75 -1.25
N THR A 239 -6.70 7.51 -2.41
CA THR A 239 -6.11 6.65 -3.46
C THR A 239 -5.34 7.50 -4.49
N PRO A 240 -4.07 7.18 -4.80
CA PRO A 240 -3.32 7.90 -5.82
C PRO A 240 -3.92 7.70 -7.22
N VAL A 241 -3.99 8.77 -8.02
CA VAL A 241 -4.47 8.75 -9.40
C VAL A 241 -3.29 8.57 -10.35
N ALA A 242 -3.37 7.63 -11.29
CA ALA A 242 -2.32 7.46 -12.29
C ALA A 242 -2.36 8.63 -13.30
N LEU A 243 -1.19 9.22 -13.57
CA LEU A 243 -1.05 10.35 -14.47
C LEU A 243 -0.58 9.90 -15.85
N THR A 244 -1.21 10.43 -16.89
CA THR A 244 -0.87 10.20 -18.29
C THR A 244 -0.52 11.51 -18.99
N ALA A 245 0.42 11.45 -19.93
CA ALA A 245 0.80 12.63 -20.70
C ALA A 245 -0.33 13.02 -21.65
N ALA A 246 -0.79 14.27 -21.56
CA ALA A 246 -1.92 14.82 -22.30
C ALA A 246 -1.56 16.12 -23.02
N MET A 247 -2.53 16.72 -23.72
CA MET A 247 -2.34 17.95 -24.46
C MET A 247 -2.06 19.16 -23.55
N ASP A 248 -1.31 20.12 -24.08
CA ASP A 248 -1.05 21.39 -23.40
C ASP A 248 -2.35 22.20 -23.23
N ARG A 249 -2.53 22.81 -22.04
CA ARG A 249 -3.69 23.63 -21.71
C ARG A 249 -3.36 25.13 -21.83
N PRO A 250 -4.22 25.96 -22.42
CA PRO A 250 -4.08 27.40 -22.33
C PRO A 250 -4.17 27.86 -20.86
N GLY A 251 -3.33 28.81 -20.49
CA GLY A 251 -3.29 29.39 -19.15
C GLY A 251 -3.40 30.91 -19.14
N SER A 252 -3.96 31.43 -18.07
CA SER A 252 -4.09 32.85 -17.82
C SER A 252 -3.53 33.20 -16.43
N VAL A 253 -2.98 34.41 -16.32
CA VAL A 253 -2.59 34.98 -15.02
C VAL A 253 -3.77 35.77 -14.49
N SER A 254 -4.10 35.61 -13.22
CA SER A 254 -5.09 36.42 -12.53
C SER A 254 -4.48 37.01 -11.26
N TRP A 255 -5.04 38.13 -10.82
CA TRP A 255 -4.62 38.82 -9.61
C TRP A 255 -5.65 38.59 -8.51
N ILE A 256 -5.22 37.93 -7.44
CA ILE A 256 -6.09 37.50 -6.36
C ILE A 256 -5.79 38.35 -5.12
N PRO A 257 -6.78 39.09 -4.60
CA PRO A 257 -6.63 39.83 -3.35
C PRO A 257 -6.54 38.86 -2.17
N GLY A 258 -5.59 39.10 -1.26
CA GLY A 258 -5.43 38.37 0.00
C GLY A 258 -5.17 39.30 1.18
N GLU A 259 -5.07 38.75 2.39
CA GLU A 259 -4.91 39.50 3.65
C GLU A 259 -3.68 40.43 3.67
N GLN A 260 -2.60 40.03 2.99
CA GLN A 260 -1.32 40.76 2.97
C GLN A 260 -1.11 41.62 1.72
N GLY A 261 -2.08 41.63 0.78
CA GLY A 261 -1.93 42.29 -0.51
C GLY A 261 -2.49 41.48 -1.67
N VAL A 262 -2.21 41.90 -2.89
CA VAL A 262 -2.65 41.22 -4.12
C VAL A 262 -1.53 40.30 -4.60
N ARG A 263 -1.83 39.03 -4.85
CA ARG A 263 -0.86 38.07 -5.41
C ARG A 263 -1.28 37.62 -6.80
N ALA A 264 -0.31 37.22 -7.60
CA ALA A 264 -0.60 36.62 -8.89
C ALA A 264 -0.80 35.10 -8.77
N GLU A 265 -1.74 34.57 -9.54
CA GLU A 265 -2.01 33.13 -9.64
C GLU A 265 -2.20 32.74 -11.11
N VAL A 266 -1.79 31.53 -11.47
CA VAL A 266 -1.99 30.98 -12.82
C VAL A 266 -3.15 30.00 -12.78
N ALA A 267 -4.11 30.21 -13.66
CA ALA A 267 -5.18 29.26 -13.96
C ALA A 267 -4.96 28.66 -15.35
N CYS A 268 -5.58 27.51 -15.62
CA CYS A 268 -5.63 26.93 -16.94
C CYS A 268 -7.07 26.53 -17.30
N GLU A 269 -7.32 26.34 -18.59
CA GLU A 269 -8.58 25.83 -19.10
C GLU A 269 -8.34 24.49 -19.82
N PRO A 270 -9.01 23.39 -19.42
CA PRO A 270 -9.90 23.25 -18.26
C PRO A 270 -9.22 23.48 -16.90
N PRO A 271 -9.97 23.93 -15.85
CA PRO A 271 -9.40 24.29 -14.55
C PRO A 271 -8.71 23.11 -13.88
N CYS A 272 -7.52 23.37 -13.32
CA CYS A 272 -6.71 22.37 -12.63
C CYS A 272 -6.14 22.92 -11.32
N ARG A 273 -6.21 22.10 -10.25
CA ARG A 273 -5.77 22.47 -8.90
C ARG A 273 -4.25 22.38 -8.72
N TYR A 274 -3.57 21.51 -9.46
CA TYR A 274 -2.14 21.23 -9.29
C TYR A 274 -1.35 21.78 -10.47
N ILE A 275 -0.91 23.03 -10.36
CA ILE A 275 -0.06 23.68 -11.34
C ILE A 275 1.34 23.89 -10.74
N ALA A 276 2.36 23.26 -11.33
CA ALA A 276 3.75 23.38 -10.93
C ALA A 276 4.37 24.65 -11.51
N ARG A 277 5.13 25.37 -10.67
CA ARG A 277 5.87 26.60 -11.01
C ARG A 277 7.17 26.32 -11.78
N SER A 278 7.20 25.23 -12.53
CA SER A 278 8.31 24.85 -13.40
C SER A 278 8.36 25.72 -14.66
N ARG A 279 9.44 25.62 -15.45
CA ARG A 279 9.61 26.33 -16.71
C ARG A 279 9.91 25.31 -17.83
N PRO A 280 8.94 24.91 -18.67
CA PRO A 280 7.53 25.34 -18.70
C PRO A 280 6.71 24.88 -17.49
N MET A 281 5.59 25.54 -17.21
CA MET A 281 4.67 25.15 -16.12
C MET A 281 3.92 23.88 -16.50
N PHE A 282 3.65 23.02 -15.52
CA PHE A 282 2.94 21.76 -15.69
C PHE A 282 1.63 21.77 -14.91
N TYR A 283 0.58 21.18 -15.46
CA TYR A 283 -0.64 20.85 -14.72
C TYR A 283 -0.70 19.34 -14.45
N PHE A 284 -1.38 18.96 -13.36
CA PHE A 284 -1.65 17.57 -12.99
C PHE A 284 -3.12 17.45 -12.56
N ASP A 285 -3.96 16.87 -13.40
CA ASP A 285 -5.40 16.79 -13.20
C ASP A 285 -5.79 15.56 -12.37
N GLU A 286 -6.41 15.80 -11.22
CA GLU A 286 -6.91 14.77 -10.31
C GLU A 286 -8.14 14.04 -10.85
N VAL A 287 -8.97 14.71 -11.65
CA VAL A 287 -10.24 14.17 -12.12
C VAL A 287 -10.03 13.33 -13.37
N THR A 288 -9.23 13.82 -14.32
CA THR A 288 -9.01 13.11 -15.59
C THR A 288 -7.78 12.21 -15.57
N GLY A 289 -6.84 12.42 -14.63
CA GLY A 289 -5.54 11.75 -14.67
C GLY A 289 -4.60 12.29 -15.76
N ASP A 290 -4.88 13.47 -16.31
CA ASP A 290 -4.05 14.09 -17.34
C ASP A 290 -2.95 14.97 -16.74
N ALA A 291 -1.78 14.96 -17.38
CA ALA A 291 -0.71 15.90 -17.09
C ALA A 291 -0.11 16.46 -18.38
N GLY A 292 0.11 17.76 -18.42
CA GLY A 292 0.64 18.46 -19.61
C GLY A 292 1.14 19.85 -19.26
N ARG A 293 1.54 20.64 -20.25
CA ARG A 293 2.06 21.99 -19.99
C ARG A 293 0.94 23.01 -19.92
N VAL A 294 1.16 24.07 -19.16
CA VAL A 294 0.31 25.25 -19.15
C VAL A 294 0.95 26.33 -20.01
N VAL A 295 0.28 26.71 -21.09
CA VAL A 295 0.76 27.71 -22.05
C VAL A 295 0.24 29.07 -21.63
N VAL A 296 1.13 29.90 -21.07
CA VAL A 296 0.84 31.29 -20.69
C VAL A 296 1.59 32.28 -21.58
N PRO A 297 1.07 33.49 -21.80
CA PRO A 297 1.84 34.59 -22.38
C PRO A 297 3.01 34.95 -21.47
N SER A 298 4.16 35.28 -22.07
CA SER A 298 5.38 35.72 -21.35
C SER A 298 5.81 34.80 -20.19
N PRO A 299 6.05 33.50 -20.42
CA PRO A 299 6.25 32.50 -19.36
C PRO A 299 7.44 32.78 -18.43
N ALA A 300 8.48 33.46 -18.93
CA ALA A 300 9.60 33.90 -18.10
C ALA A 300 9.17 34.95 -17.06
N VAL A 301 8.34 35.92 -17.46
CA VAL A 301 7.82 36.97 -16.58
C VAL A 301 6.83 36.39 -15.58
N VAL A 302 5.91 35.52 -16.04
CA VAL A 302 4.95 34.83 -15.16
C VAL A 302 5.68 34.04 -14.07
N ALA A 303 6.76 33.34 -14.41
CA ALA A 303 7.48 32.56 -13.45
C ALA A 303 8.31 33.40 -12.44
N GLU A 304 8.64 34.66 -12.74
CA GLU A 304 9.20 35.60 -11.75
C GLU A 304 8.07 36.19 -10.89
N LEU A 305 6.95 36.55 -11.51
CA LEU A 305 5.76 37.11 -10.87
C LEU A 305 5.22 36.19 -9.76
N LEU A 306 5.20 34.88 -9.99
CA LEU A 306 4.79 33.87 -9.01
C LEU A 306 5.77 33.68 -7.84
N THR A 307 6.93 34.35 -7.84
CA THR A 307 7.87 34.37 -6.71
C THR A 307 7.69 35.60 -5.82
N LEU A 308 6.94 36.60 -6.28
CA LEU A 308 6.70 37.82 -5.51
C LEU A 308 5.83 37.52 -4.28
N PRO A 309 6.12 38.16 -3.13
CA PRO A 309 5.18 38.18 -2.01
C PRO A 309 3.89 38.93 -2.40
N PRO A 310 2.82 38.80 -1.61
CA PRO A 310 1.60 39.60 -1.81
C PRO A 310 1.93 41.10 -1.90
N LEU A 311 1.47 41.74 -2.97
CA LEU A 311 1.77 43.14 -3.28
C LEU A 311 0.89 44.07 -2.45
N SER A 312 1.50 44.97 -1.71
CA SER A 312 0.80 46.05 -1.02
C SER A 312 0.25 47.09 -2.00
N ARG A 313 -0.67 47.94 -1.52
CA ARG A 313 -1.32 48.99 -2.34
C ARG A 313 -0.33 49.95 -3.01
N SER A 314 0.79 50.25 -2.36
CA SER A 314 1.85 51.11 -2.88
C SER A 314 2.73 50.44 -3.93
N GLU A 315 2.77 49.10 -3.96
CA GLU A 315 3.60 48.32 -4.88
C GLU A 315 2.85 47.95 -6.17
N LEU A 316 1.50 47.94 -6.15
CA LEU A 316 0.69 47.65 -7.34
C LEU A 316 1.04 48.53 -8.56
N PRO A 317 1.21 49.86 -8.45
CA PRO A 317 1.55 50.69 -9.60
C PRO A 317 2.94 50.36 -10.18
N VAL A 318 3.90 50.02 -9.31
CA VAL A 318 5.28 49.69 -9.72
C VAL A 318 5.29 48.39 -10.53
N VAL A 319 4.57 47.37 -10.08
CA VAL A 319 4.46 46.10 -10.80
C VAL A 319 3.62 46.25 -12.06
N ALA A 320 2.56 47.06 -12.04
CA ALA A 320 1.76 47.37 -13.23
C ALA A 320 2.60 48.05 -14.32
N GLU A 321 3.43 49.03 -13.97
CA GLU A 321 4.33 49.70 -14.91
C GLU A 321 5.38 48.73 -15.50
N ALA A 322 5.96 47.87 -14.66
CA ALA A 322 6.91 46.85 -15.10
C ALA A 322 6.27 45.85 -16.08
N LEU A 323 5.04 45.43 -15.83
CA LEU A 323 4.28 44.54 -16.72
C LEU A 323 3.90 45.24 -18.02
N ALA A 324 3.46 46.49 -17.97
CA ALA A 324 3.17 47.27 -19.16
C ALA A 324 4.40 47.39 -20.09
N ARG A 325 5.61 47.50 -19.51
CA ARG A 325 6.87 47.61 -20.26
C ARG A 325 7.39 46.29 -20.83
N HIS A 326 7.28 45.19 -20.09
CA HIS A 326 7.96 43.93 -20.41
C HIS A 326 7.02 42.76 -20.76
N ALA A 327 5.74 42.86 -20.44
CA ALA A 327 4.75 41.81 -20.68
C ALA A 327 3.33 42.40 -20.76
N SER A 328 3.08 43.28 -21.72
CA SER A 328 1.80 43.99 -21.89
C SER A 328 0.59 43.07 -22.14
N ALA A 329 0.82 41.81 -22.52
CA ALA A 329 -0.22 40.79 -22.66
C ALA A 329 -0.72 40.23 -21.31
N LEU A 330 -0.03 40.51 -20.19
CA LEU A 330 -0.46 40.10 -18.85
C LEU A 330 -1.39 41.15 -18.23
N PRO A 331 -2.40 40.74 -17.44
CA PRO A 331 -3.31 41.69 -16.82
C PRO A 331 -2.60 42.55 -15.77
N SER A 332 -3.06 43.80 -15.61
CA SER A 332 -2.51 44.72 -14.62
C SER A 332 -3.00 44.37 -13.19
N PRO A 333 -2.12 44.37 -12.18
CA PRO A 333 -2.53 44.21 -10.78
C PRO A 333 -3.44 45.33 -10.28
N GLU A 334 -3.47 46.48 -10.96
CA GLU A 334 -4.37 47.58 -10.63
C GLU A 334 -5.82 47.32 -11.00
N ALA A 335 -6.11 46.33 -11.87
CA ALA A 335 -7.49 45.95 -12.19
C ALA A 335 -8.27 45.44 -10.95
N VAL A 336 -7.58 45.02 -9.89
CA VAL A 336 -8.18 44.62 -8.60
C VAL A 336 -8.64 45.83 -7.77
N ARG A 337 -8.27 47.06 -8.16
CA ARG A 337 -8.68 48.29 -7.44
C ARG A 337 -10.20 48.59 -7.50
N SER A 338 -10.98 47.91 -8.33
CA SER A 338 -12.32 48.38 -8.74
C SER A 338 -13.54 47.72 -8.08
N ALA A 339 -13.40 46.75 -7.17
CA ALA A 339 -14.54 46.19 -6.45
C ALA A 339 -14.52 46.63 -4.97
N GLU A 340 -15.25 47.69 -4.65
CA GLU A 340 -15.60 48.00 -3.27
C GLU A 340 -16.38 46.83 -2.66
N PRO A 341 -16.12 46.44 -1.41
CA PRO A 341 -16.87 45.37 -0.77
C PRO A 341 -18.34 45.76 -0.65
N VAL A 342 -19.25 44.86 -1.02
CA VAL A 342 -20.69 45.06 -0.81
C VAL A 342 -21.00 44.80 0.67
N PRO A 343 -21.64 45.73 1.39
CA PRO A 343 -22.01 45.49 2.78
C PRO A 343 -23.09 44.40 2.87
N ILE A 344 -22.89 43.44 3.76
CA ILE A 344 -23.87 42.42 4.14
C ILE A 344 -24.22 42.60 5.61
N ASP A 345 -25.51 42.68 5.88
CA ASP A 345 -26.08 42.65 7.23
C ASP A 345 -26.85 41.33 7.38
N ALA A 346 -26.30 40.41 8.16
CA ALA A 346 -26.85 39.09 8.41
C ALA A 346 -26.53 38.67 9.85
N PRO A 347 -27.38 37.86 10.51
CA PRO A 347 -27.06 37.35 11.84
C PRO A 347 -25.89 36.34 11.77
N CYS A 348 -25.12 36.27 12.86
CA CYS A 348 -24.07 35.27 13.02
C CYS A 348 -24.69 33.87 13.16
N GLN A 349 -24.41 33.00 12.19
CA GLN A 349 -24.74 31.58 12.23
C GLN A 349 -23.47 30.76 12.46
N PRO A 350 -23.28 30.16 13.65
CA PRO A 350 -22.13 29.31 13.89
C PRO A 350 -22.31 27.95 13.18
N VAL A 351 -21.28 27.56 12.42
CA VAL A 351 -21.22 26.30 11.67
C VAL A 351 -20.00 25.51 12.13
N LEU A 352 -20.18 24.24 12.48
CA LEU A 352 -19.10 23.34 12.87
C LEU A 352 -18.96 22.25 11.81
N THR A 353 -17.84 22.23 11.09
CA THR A 353 -17.53 21.14 10.15
C THR A 353 -16.58 20.16 10.80
N VAL A 354 -16.90 18.87 10.84
CA VAL A 354 -15.99 17.82 11.33
C VAL A 354 -15.35 17.06 10.19
N SER A 355 -14.10 16.66 10.36
CA SER A 355 -13.36 15.90 9.36
C SER A 355 -12.19 15.15 9.99
N THR A 356 -11.51 14.32 9.20
CA THR A 356 -10.34 13.55 9.61
C THR A 356 -9.11 14.02 8.83
N LEU A 357 -8.03 14.35 9.53
CA LEU A 357 -6.73 14.69 8.96
C LEU A 357 -5.83 13.47 8.89
N ASP A 358 -5.15 13.32 7.76
CA ASP A 358 -4.08 12.33 7.63
C ASP A 358 -2.76 12.86 8.18
N CYS A 359 -2.35 12.33 9.33
CA CYS A 359 -1.09 12.65 9.98
C CYS A 359 0.00 11.60 9.70
N ARG A 360 1.26 12.05 9.65
CA ARG A 360 2.46 11.22 9.73
C ARG A 360 2.79 10.86 11.17
N GLN A 361 2.65 11.84 12.07
CA GLN A 361 2.83 11.68 13.50
C GLN A 361 2.11 12.79 14.27
N TRP A 362 1.85 12.54 15.54
CA TRP A 362 1.50 13.59 16.50
C TRP A 362 2.16 13.37 17.85
N ARG A 363 2.45 14.47 18.53
CA ARG A 363 2.99 14.47 19.89
C ARG A 363 1.91 14.08 20.89
N ALA A 364 2.29 13.56 22.06
CA ALA A 364 1.34 13.39 23.14
C ALA A 364 0.78 14.76 23.58
N HIS A 365 -0.54 14.89 23.63
CA HIS A 365 -1.22 16.11 24.04
C HIS A 365 -2.65 15.79 24.49
N ARG A 366 -3.14 16.48 25.53
CA ARG A 366 -4.44 16.14 26.14
C ARG A 366 -4.51 14.63 26.46
N GLY A 367 -5.58 13.93 26.08
CA GLY A 367 -5.71 12.48 26.15
C GLY A 367 -5.15 11.72 24.95
N TYR A 368 -4.52 12.39 23.98
CA TYR A 368 -3.90 11.74 22.83
C TYR A 368 -2.49 11.23 23.17
N ARG A 369 -2.27 9.93 22.95
CA ARG A 369 -0.95 9.32 23.08
C ARG A 369 -0.08 9.66 21.87
N ARG A 370 1.25 9.70 22.07
CA ARG A 370 2.20 9.88 20.96
C ARG A 370 2.05 8.72 19.97
N ARG A 371 1.86 9.04 18.68
CA ARG A 371 1.72 8.06 17.61
C ARG A 371 2.55 8.50 16.41
N SER A 372 3.21 7.55 15.75
CA SER A 372 4.01 7.77 14.53
C SER A 372 3.71 6.63 13.56
N ALA A 373 3.47 6.96 12.30
CA ALA A 373 3.29 5.98 11.24
C ALA A 373 4.55 5.11 11.13
N ALA A 374 4.39 3.80 10.97
CA ALA A 374 5.48 2.82 10.93
C ALA A 374 6.16 2.80 9.56
N GLY A 375 6.69 3.95 9.12
CA GLY A 375 7.58 4.05 7.96
C GLY A 375 6.99 3.71 6.59
N THR A 376 5.72 3.30 6.45
CA THR A 376 5.07 3.12 5.16
C THR A 376 4.30 4.38 4.74
N ALA A 377 4.21 4.63 3.43
CA ALA A 377 3.52 5.81 2.91
C ALA A 377 1.99 5.70 2.99
N ILE A 378 1.43 4.60 3.51
CA ILE A 378 -0.01 4.30 3.53
C ILE A 378 -0.55 4.09 4.96
N ASP A 379 0.31 4.02 5.98
CA ASP A 379 -0.14 4.17 7.37
C ASP A 379 -0.58 5.61 7.63
N ALA A 380 -1.79 5.97 7.21
CA ALA A 380 -2.45 7.18 7.66
C ALA A 380 -2.62 7.06 9.17
N LEU A 381 -2.11 8.04 9.93
CA LEU A 381 -2.57 8.23 11.29
C LEU A 381 -3.73 9.21 11.22
N PRO A 382 -4.98 8.72 11.22
CA PRO A 382 -6.12 9.60 11.12
C PRO A 382 -6.31 10.36 12.43
N TYR A 383 -6.48 11.69 12.33
CA TYR A 383 -6.69 12.59 13.46
C TYR A 383 -7.98 13.40 13.25
N ASP A 384 -8.97 13.24 14.13
CA ASP A 384 -10.26 13.94 13.99
C ASP A 384 -10.16 15.36 14.49
N TYR A 385 -10.83 16.25 13.78
CA TYR A 385 -10.86 17.66 14.12
C TYR A 385 -12.20 18.28 13.72
N ALA A 386 -12.45 19.46 14.26
CA ALA A 386 -13.57 20.31 13.92
C ALA A 386 -13.08 21.70 13.51
N LEU A 387 -13.78 22.29 12.54
CA LEU A 387 -13.58 23.64 12.04
C LEU A 387 -14.82 24.47 12.37
N PRO A 388 -14.76 25.29 13.43
CA PRO A 388 -15.77 26.30 13.65
C PRO A 388 -15.61 27.45 12.66
N VAL A 389 -16.71 27.86 12.04
CA VAL A 389 -16.81 29.03 11.16
C VAL A 389 -18.03 29.83 11.55
N PHE A 390 -17.89 31.15 11.64
CA PHE A 390 -19.01 32.07 11.83
C PHE A 390 -19.47 32.58 10.47
N MET A 391 -20.66 32.16 10.05
CA MET A 391 -21.26 32.54 8.79
C MET A 391 -22.15 33.77 8.96
N TYR A 392 -22.01 34.71 8.04
CA TYR A 392 -22.86 35.89 7.90
C TYR A 392 -23.38 35.92 6.47
N GLY A 393 -24.55 35.32 6.24
CA GLY A 393 -25.00 34.97 4.89
C GLY A 393 -24.02 33.98 4.25
N GLU A 394 -23.40 34.37 3.13
CA GLU A 394 -22.42 33.56 2.39
C GLU A 394 -20.97 33.79 2.88
N ALA A 395 -20.73 34.77 3.74
CA ALA A 395 -19.39 35.13 4.22
C ALA A 395 -19.01 34.37 5.49
N GLY A 396 -17.93 33.58 5.43
CA GLY A 396 -17.42 32.81 6.57
C GLY A 396 -16.16 33.41 7.21
N PHE A 397 -16.11 33.41 8.54
CA PHE A 397 -14.96 33.87 9.32
C PHE A 397 -14.52 32.84 10.35
N VAL A 398 -13.20 32.62 10.44
CA VAL A 398 -12.60 31.73 11.45
C VAL A 398 -12.59 32.43 12.82
N PRO A 399 -12.88 31.72 13.94
CA PRO A 399 -12.81 32.30 15.27
C PRO A 399 -11.47 32.96 15.57
N GLY A 400 -11.50 34.15 16.18
CA GLY A 400 -10.31 34.94 16.51
C GLY A 400 -9.75 35.79 15.36
N SER A 401 -10.24 35.65 14.13
CA SER A 401 -9.92 36.61 13.05
C SER A 401 -10.52 37.98 13.37
N SER A 402 -9.82 39.07 13.04
CA SER A 402 -10.35 40.45 13.08
C SER A 402 -10.90 40.93 11.73
N ASN A 403 -10.88 40.06 10.71
CA ASN A 403 -11.31 40.40 9.36
C ASN A 403 -12.82 40.72 9.33
N ARG A 404 -13.17 41.72 8.53
CA ARG A 404 -14.55 42.11 8.22
C ARG A 404 -14.92 41.90 6.76
N VAL A 405 -13.92 41.63 5.92
CA VAL A 405 -14.12 41.46 4.47
C VAL A 405 -13.87 40.00 4.11
N ALA A 406 -14.78 39.42 3.34
CA ALA A 406 -14.65 38.08 2.76
C ALA A 406 -14.81 38.15 1.24
N THR A 407 -14.21 37.19 0.53
CA THR A 407 -14.42 37.00 -0.91
C THR A 407 -15.27 35.75 -1.09
N LEU A 408 -16.42 35.89 -1.74
CA LEU A 408 -17.34 34.79 -2.04
C LEU A 408 -16.81 33.92 -3.18
N VAL A 409 -17.41 32.73 -3.35
CA VAL A 409 -17.02 31.76 -4.40
C VAL A 409 -17.17 32.33 -5.81
N ASP A 410 -18.13 33.23 -6.02
CA ASP A 410 -18.35 33.94 -7.30
C ASP A 410 -17.40 35.13 -7.53
N GLY A 411 -16.44 35.34 -6.62
CA GLY A 411 -15.44 36.41 -6.70
C GLY A 411 -15.90 37.76 -6.15
N ARG A 412 -17.17 37.91 -5.73
CA ARG A 412 -17.64 39.15 -5.09
C ARG A 412 -16.97 39.35 -3.74
N ARG A 413 -16.61 40.61 -3.43
CA ARG A 413 -16.10 40.99 -2.11
C ARG A 413 -17.24 41.55 -1.28
N VAL A 414 -17.33 41.12 -0.04
CA VAL A 414 -18.39 41.52 0.88
C VAL A 414 -17.79 41.97 2.21
N GLU A 415 -18.33 43.04 2.78
CA GLU A 415 -17.96 43.51 4.12
C GLU A 415 -19.10 43.25 5.09
N VAL A 416 -18.76 42.72 6.26
CA VAL A 416 -19.70 42.25 7.28
C VAL A 416 -19.47 43.00 8.59
N THR A 417 -20.57 43.42 9.20
CA THR A 417 -20.55 43.91 10.59
C THR A 417 -20.66 42.73 11.54
N ARG A 418 -19.52 42.30 12.09
CA ARG A 418 -19.46 41.12 12.95
C ARG A 418 -20.01 41.38 14.35
N ASP A 419 -20.87 40.48 14.84
CA ASP A 419 -21.38 40.47 16.21
C ASP A 419 -20.43 39.67 17.12
N GLY A 420 -19.45 40.37 17.69
CA GLY A 420 -18.47 39.76 18.60
C GLY A 420 -19.09 39.14 19.86
N ALA A 421 -20.26 39.61 20.31
CA ALA A 421 -20.92 39.05 21.49
C ALA A 421 -21.59 37.71 21.15
N ALA A 422 -22.22 37.59 19.98
CA ALA A 422 -22.75 36.33 19.49
C ALA A 422 -21.64 35.31 19.22
N GLU A 423 -20.55 35.72 18.57
CA GLU A 423 -19.40 34.86 18.32
C GLU A 423 -18.76 34.33 19.62
N ALA A 424 -18.61 35.19 20.63
CA ALA A 424 -18.07 34.79 21.93
C ALA A 424 -18.98 33.78 22.66
N ARG A 425 -20.31 33.97 22.63
CA ARG A 425 -21.27 33.01 23.19
C ARG A 425 -21.21 31.65 22.46
N ALA A 426 -21.17 31.67 21.14
CA ALA A 426 -21.05 30.46 20.34
C ALA A 426 -19.75 29.72 20.68
N LEU A 427 -18.61 30.42 20.72
CA LEU A 427 -17.33 29.81 21.07
C LEU A 427 -17.33 29.22 22.49
N ALA A 428 -17.94 29.91 23.47
CA ALA A 428 -18.09 29.38 24.82
C ALA A 428 -18.93 28.09 24.87
N SER A 429 -20.00 27.99 24.08
CA SER A 429 -20.80 26.76 23.98
C SER A 429 -20.02 25.60 23.35
N LEU A 430 -19.18 25.88 22.35
CA LEU A 430 -18.28 24.90 21.73
C LEU A 430 -17.24 24.41 22.74
N GLU A 431 -16.72 25.30 23.57
CA GLU A 431 -15.82 24.95 24.66
C GLU A 431 -16.48 24.12 25.77
N GLN A 432 -17.75 24.38 26.09
CA GLN A 432 -18.53 23.57 27.03
C GLN A 432 -18.79 22.16 26.49
N ALA A 433 -18.92 22.02 25.17
CA ALA A 433 -19.02 20.74 24.47
C ALA A 433 -17.70 19.94 24.41
N GLY A 434 -16.61 20.44 25.03
CA GLY A 434 -15.33 19.74 25.15
C GLY A 434 -14.30 20.08 24.07
N PHE A 435 -14.65 20.89 23.08
CA PHE A 435 -13.72 21.30 22.04
C PHE A 435 -12.68 22.29 22.55
N ARG A 436 -11.43 22.10 22.15
CA ARG A 436 -10.31 23.04 22.40
C ARG A 436 -9.45 23.20 21.15
N PRO A 437 -8.82 24.38 20.95
CA PRO A 437 -7.90 24.60 19.83
C PRO A 437 -6.76 23.59 19.79
N ILE A 438 -6.45 23.09 18.60
CA ILE A 438 -5.31 22.22 18.33
C ILE A 438 -4.13 23.10 17.94
N ARG A 439 -2.96 22.85 18.56
CA ARG A 439 -1.75 23.60 18.25
C ARG A 439 -1.07 23.03 17.00
N PRO A 440 -0.69 23.87 16.01
CA PRO A 440 0.02 23.44 14.81
C PRO A 440 1.22 22.52 15.06
N GLY A 441 2.02 22.79 16.10
CA GLY A 441 3.21 21.99 16.43
C GLY A 441 2.94 20.62 17.07
N TRP A 442 1.68 20.26 17.30
CA TRP A 442 1.32 18.92 17.80
C TRP A 442 1.19 17.89 16.70
N LEU A 443 0.81 18.30 15.49
CA LEU A 443 0.52 17.42 14.37
C LEU A 443 1.57 17.59 13.26
N GLU A 444 1.97 16.50 12.65
CA GLU A 444 2.66 16.50 11.36
C GLU A 444 1.72 15.90 10.32
N THR A 445 1.11 16.73 9.47
CA THR A 445 0.14 16.32 8.45
C THR A 445 0.83 15.90 7.15
N ARG A 446 0.18 15.02 6.37
CA ARG A 446 0.64 14.65 5.02
C ARG A 446 0.28 15.70 3.95
N GLY A 447 -0.69 16.58 4.24
CA GLY A 447 -1.12 17.70 3.40
C GLY A 447 -1.18 19.04 4.16
N GLU A 448 -1.84 20.04 3.57
CA GLU A 448 -2.04 21.35 4.20
C GLU A 448 -2.92 21.20 5.44
N MET A 449 -2.47 21.81 6.54
CA MET A 449 -3.22 21.80 7.79
C MET A 449 -4.21 22.97 7.77
N PRO A 450 -5.52 22.71 7.90
CA PRO A 450 -6.50 23.78 8.00
C PRO A 450 -6.18 24.75 9.15
N PRO A 451 -6.40 26.06 8.99
CA PRO A 451 -6.28 27.00 10.09
C PRO A 451 -7.42 26.80 11.09
N GLY A 452 -7.18 27.15 12.37
CA GLY A 452 -8.26 27.20 13.36
C GLY A 452 -8.84 25.84 13.77
N LEU A 453 -8.02 24.78 13.78
CA LEU A 453 -8.43 23.43 14.17
C LEU A 453 -8.88 23.37 15.64
N PHE A 454 -10.01 22.70 15.90
CA PHE A 454 -10.47 22.31 17.23
C PHE A 454 -10.54 20.78 17.33
N GLY A 455 -10.40 20.24 18.53
CA GLY A 455 -10.61 18.82 18.76
C GLY A 455 -11.06 18.55 20.20
N LEU A 456 -11.64 17.37 20.39
CA LEU A 456 -12.05 16.86 21.70
C LEU A 456 -10.83 16.43 22.54
N GLU A 457 -11.07 16.03 23.79
CA GLU A 457 -10.04 15.74 24.77
C GLU A 457 -9.18 14.51 24.44
N SER A 458 -9.73 13.50 23.76
CA SER A 458 -9.07 12.24 23.38
C SER A 458 -9.67 11.65 22.09
N GLU A 459 -9.07 10.57 21.59
CA GLU A 459 -9.60 9.80 20.45
C GLU A 459 -10.93 9.12 20.82
N ASP A 460 -11.02 8.54 22.02
CA ASP A 460 -12.25 7.88 22.52
C ASP A 460 -13.42 8.87 22.70
N ALA A 461 -13.13 10.14 23.02
CA ALA A 461 -14.16 11.16 23.21
C ALA A 461 -14.99 11.43 21.94
N TRP A 462 -14.48 11.08 20.76
CA TRP A 462 -15.23 11.21 19.51
C TRP A 462 -16.33 10.16 19.33
N GLN A 463 -16.30 9.05 20.07
CA GLN A 463 -17.37 8.03 20.02
C GLN A 463 -18.72 8.58 20.50
N ARG A 464 -18.69 9.49 21.48
CA ARG A 464 -19.89 10.18 21.98
C ARG A 464 -20.28 11.43 21.17
N PHE A 465 -19.50 11.79 20.14
CA PHE A 465 -19.71 13.05 19.41
C PHE A 465 -21.11 13.14 18.79
N LEU A 466 -21.49 12.14 18.00
CA LEU A 466 -22.81 12.12 17.35
C LEU A 466 -23.99 11.97 18.33
N PRO A 467 -23.98 10.99 19.26
CA PRO A 467 -25.14 10.75 20.11
C PRO A 467 -25.33 11.81 21.21
N GLU A 468 -24.26 12.42 21.73
CA GLU A 468 -24.33 13.33 22.89
C GLU A 468 -23.98 14.78 22.53
N VAL A 469 -22.90 14.99 21.78
CA VAL A 469 -22.34 16.34 21.57
C VAL A 469 -23.10 17.11 20.49
N VAL A 470 -23.47 16.47 19.37
CA VAL A 470 -24.22 17.12 18.27
C VAL A 470 -25.58 17.67 18.71
N PRO A 471 -26.43 16.92 19.45
CA PRO A 471 -27.68 17.47 19.97
C PRO A 471 -27.50 18.70 20.85
N ALA A 472 -26.48 18.71 21.71
CA ALA A 472 -26.16 19.86 22.57
C ALA A 472 -25.71 21.08 21.76
N LEU A 473 -24.92 20.87 20.70
CA LEU A 473 -24.49 21.93 19.78
C LEU A 473 -25.67 22.51 18.99
N HIS A 474 -26.57 21.66 18.49
CA HIS A 474 -27.81 22.11 17.83
C HIS A 474 -28.67 22.95 18.77
N ALA A 475 -28.83 22.54 20.04
CA ALA A 475 -29.55 23.30 21.05
C ALA A 475 -28.89 24.67 21.34
N ALA A 476 -27.57 24.77 21.20
CA ALA A 476 -26.80 26.01 21.30
C ALA A 476 -26.78 26.86 20.01
N GLY A 477 -27.49 26.42 18.96
CA GLY A 477 -27.64 27.16 17.70
C GLY A 477 -26.58 26.88 16.64
N TRP A 478 -25.73 25.86 16.83
CA TRP A 478 -24.77 25.43 15.81
C TRP A 478 -25.43 24.64 14.68
N GLN A 479 -24.95 24.82 13.46
CA GLN A 479 -25.17 23.88 12.37
C GLN A 479 -23.95 22.95 12.27
N VAL A 480 -24.16 21.64 12.41
CA VAL A 480 -23.06 20.67 12.34
C VAL A 480 -23.03 20.00 10.98
N ALA A 481 -21.97 20.24 10.21
CA ALA A 481 -21.70 19.57 8.95
C ALA A 481 -20.81 18.35 9.21
N CYS A 482 -21.39 17.15 9.06
CA CYS A 482 -20.70 15.87 9.23
C CYS A 482 -20.69 15.11 7.90
N PRO A 483 -19.53 15.00 7.22
CA PRO A 483 -19.36 14.20 6.01
C PRO A 483 -19.80 12.73 6.20
N HIS A 484 -20.11 12.04 5.10
CA HIS A 484 -20.58 10.64 5.14
C HIS A 484 -19.44 9.65 5.47
N ASP A 485 -18.21 10.02 5.11
CA ASP A 485 -16.96 9.30 5.34
C ASP A 485 -16.30 9.62 6.68
N PHE A 486 -16.91 10.47 7.52
CA PHE A 486 -16.33 10.83 8.82
C PHE A 486 -16.23 9.60 9.73
N ARG A 487 -15.05 9.35 10.29
CA ARG A 487 -14.73 8.12 11.03
C ARG A 487 -15.68 7.76 12.15
N HIS A 488 -16.25 8.74 12.84
CA HIS A 488 -17.14 8.47 13.98
C HIS A 488 -18.62 8.42 13.58
N ARG A 489 -18.93 8.54 12.29
CA ARG A 489 -20.26 8.29 11.74
C ARG A 489 -20.45 6.80 11.53
N VAL A 490 -20.83 6.12 12.61
CA VAL A 490 -21.10 4.69 12.61
C VAL A 490 -22.61 4.46 12.49
N THR A 491 -23.01 3.74 11.44
CA THR A 491 -24.40 3.33 11.23
C THR A 491 -24.64 1.98 11.90
N LEU A 492 -25.81 1.77 12.50
CA LEU A 492 -26.19 0.47 13.05
C LEU A 492 -26.79 -0.39 11.94
N ALA A 493 -26.51 -1.70 11.95
CA ALA A 493 -27.22 -2.63 11.08
C ALA A 493 -28.71 -2.71 11.48
N GLU A 494 -29.60 -2.41 10.53
CA GLU A 494 -31.06 -2.32 10.75
C GLU A 494 -31.73 -3.71 10.74
N GLY A 495 -31.18 -4.64 9.97
CA GLY A 495 -31.71 -5.99 9.76
C GLY A 495 -30.60 -7.02 9.58
N TRP A 496 -30.89 -8.28 9.90
CA TRP A 496 -29.97 -9.42 9.82
C TRP A 496 -30.67 -10.55 9.07
N HIS A 497 -30.03 -11.11 8.05
CA HIS A 497 -30.64 -12.13 7.21
C HIS A 497 -29.66 -13.26 6.86
N ALA A 498 -30.17 -14.48 6.82
CA ALA A 498 -29.43 -15.65 6.40
C ALA A 498 -30.23 -16.37 5.30
N GLU A 499 -29.56 -16.82 4.26
CA GLU A 499 -30.16 -17.61 3.18
C GLU A 499 -29.51 -19.00 3.16
N ILE A 500 -30.35 -20.05 3.25
CA ILE A 500 -29.91 -21.45 3.30
C ILE A 500 -30.50 -22.21 2.11
N GLU A 501 -29.63 -22.78 1.29
CA GLU A 501 -30.01 -23.53 0.08
C GLU A 501 -29.21 -24.83 -0.07
N ASP A 502 -29.73 -25.78 -0.86
CA ASP A 502 -29.02 -26.99 -1.26
C ASP A 502 -28.00 -26.64 -2.36
N ALA A 503 -26.73 -26.47 -1.99
CA ALA A 503 -25.68 -26.07 -2.93
C ALA A 503 -25.18 -27.25 -3.79
N ALA A 504 -25.08 -28.45 -3.21
CA ALA A 504 -24.69 -29.68 -3.90
C ALA A 504 -25.08 -30.90 -3.04
N PRO A 505 -25.07 -32.13 -3.58
CA PRO A 505 -25.28 -33.34 -2.77
C PRO A 505 -24.34 -33.37 -1.56
N GLY A 506 -24.92 -33.34 -0.35
CA GLY A 506 -24.18 -33.34 0.92
C GLY A 506 -23.71 -31.97 1.42
N TRP A 507 -23.99 -30.87 0.69
CA TRP A 507 -23.54 -29.52 1.01
C TRP A 507 -24.69 -28.49 1.05
N LEU A 508 -24.74 -27.72 2.13
CA LEU A 508 -25.57 -26.53 2.26
C LEU A 508 -24.78 -25.29 1.84
N GLY A 509 -25.43 -24.40 1.10
CA GLY A 509 -24.97 -23.03 0.86
C GLY A 509 -25.57 -22.11 1.93
N VAL A 510 -24.73 -21.31 2.58
CA VAL A 510 -25.16 -20.34 3.59
C VAL A 510 -24.63 -18.97 3.21
N THR A 511 -25.53 -18.01 3.02
CA THR A 511 -25.20 -16.59 2.83
C THR A 511 -25.69 -15.81 4.04
N LEU A 512 -24.84 -14.93 4.57
CA LEU A 512 -25.13 -14.09 5.73
C LEU A 512 -25.06 -12.64 5.30
N GLY A 513 -26.03 -11.83 5.70
CA GLY A 513 -26.05 -10.42 5.37
C GLY A 513 -26.77 -9.54 6.38
N ILE A 514 -26.60 -8.23 6.18
CA ILE A 514 -27.18 -7.17 7.00
C ILE A 514 -27.87 -6.12 6.12
N ASP A 515 -28.84 -5.42 6.69
CA ASP A 515 -29.48 -4.25 6.06
C ASP A 515 -28.85 -2.97 6.61
N VAL A 516 -28.32 -2.12 5.73
CA VAL A 516 -27.70 -0.83 6.07
C VAL A 516 -28.23 0.23 5.12
N GLY A 517 -28.93 1.24 5.63
CA GLY A 517 -29.46 2.32 4.81
C GLY A 517 -30.43 1.84 3.72
N GLY A 518 -31.24 0.81 4.02
CA GLY A 518 -32.18 0.20 3.08
C GLY A 518 -31.57 -0.68 1.99
N ARG A 519 -30.26 -0.96 2.04
CA ARG A 519 -29.58 -1.88 1.11
C ARG A 519 -29.10 -3.14 1.85
N ARG A 520 -29.19 -4.29 1.18
CA ARG A 520 -28.59 -5.54 1.66
C ARG A 520 -27.09 -5.54 1.39
N THR A 521 -26.33 -6.03 2.35
CA THR A 521 -24.87 -6.14 2.27
C THR A 521 -24.41 -7.49 2.80
N ASP A 522 -23.55 -8.16 2.04
CA ASP A 522 -23.00 -9.45 2.42
C ASP A 522 -22.00 -9.31 3.55
N LEU A 523 -22.21 -10.12 4.59
CA LEU A 523 -21.48 -10.02 5.84
C LEU A 523 -20.18 -10.84 5.82
N ALA A 524 -20.12 -11.94 5.06
CA ALA A 524 -18.99 -12.87 5.08
C ALA A 524 -17.64 -12.24 4.66
N PRO A 525 -17.55 -11.44 3.56
CA PRO A 525 -16.30 -10.76 3.20
C PRO A 525 -15.86 -9.74 4.24
N LEU A 526 -16.81 -9.02 4.85
CA LEU A 526 -16.55 -8.01 5.87
C LEU A 526 -16.02 -8.64 7.16
N LEU A 527 -16.62 -9.75 7.61
CA LEU A 527 -16.14 -10.50 8.77
C LEU A 527 -14.79 -11.16 8.51
N HIS A 528 -14.56 -11.70 7.31
CA HIS A 528 -13.25 -12.24 6.93
C HIS A 528 -12.14 -11.20 7.10
N ALA A 529 -12.32 -9.99 6.53
CA ALA A 529 -11.35 -8.92 6.67
C ALA A 529 -11.18 -8.49 8.15
N ALA A 530 -12.29 -8.29 8.86
CA ALA A 530 -12.26 -7.82 10.25
C ALA A 530 -11.62 -8.83 11.23
N PHE A 531 -11.83 -10.14 11.02
CA PHE A 531 -11.26 -11.17 11.88
C PHE A 531 -9.75 -11.37 11.64
N GLN A 532 -9.25 -11.05 10.45
CA GLN A 532 -7.82 -11.02 10.19
C GLN A 532 -7.14 -9.83 10.88
N ASP A 533 -7.84 -8.69 11.00
CA ASP A 533 -7.32 -7.48 11.64
C ASP A 533 -7.36 -7.55 13.18
N ASP A 534 -8.34 -8.24 13.77
CA ASP A 534 -8.43 -8.47 15.22
C ASP A 534 -8.32 -9.97 15.57
N PRO A 535 -7.11 -10.46 15.93
CA PRO A 535 -6.86 -11.87 16.21
C PRO A 535 -7.68 -12.44 17.37
N ARG A 536 -8.29 -11.59 18.22
CA ARG A 536 -9.18 -12.08 19.29
C ARG A 536 -10.35 -12.87 18.73
N TRP A 537 -10.80 -12.59 17.51
CA TRP A 537 -11.86 -13.34 16.85
C TRP A 537 -11.46 -14.77 16.51
N LEU A 538 -10.16 -15.03 16.28
CA LEU A 538 -9.62 -16.33 15.90
C LEU A 538 -9.36 -17.28 17.08
N ASP A 539 -9.50 -16.80 18.32
CA ASP A 539 -9.34 -17.58 19.55
C ASP A 539 -10.69 -17.76 20.26
N PRO A 540 -11.25 -18.99 20.33
CA PRO A 540 -12.52 -19.25 21.00
C PRO A 540 -12.57 -18.82 22.48
N VAL A 541 -11.43 -18.82 23.19
CA VAL A 541 -11.36 -18.37 24.58
C VAL A 541 -11.47 -16.84 24.63
N ALA A 542 -10.77 -16.15 23.74
CA ALA A 542 -10.82 -14.69 23.64
C ALA A 542 -12.21 -14.19 23.21
N VAL A 543 -12.83 -14.83 22.21
CA VAL A 543 -14.21 -14.51 21.76
C VAL A 543 -15.21 -14.59 22.91
N ARG A 544 -15.14 -15.63 23.75
CA ARG A 544 -16.04 -15.78 24.91
C ARG A 544 -15.82 -14.69 25.97
N ALA A 545 -14.60 -14.20 26.09
CA ALA A 545 -14.23 -13.16 27.07
C ALA A 545 -14.57 -11.74 26.62
N MET A 546 -14.92 -11.51 25.35
CA MET A 546 -15.33 -10.18 24.88
C MET A 546 -16.60 -9.72 25.60
N PRO A 547 -16.76 -8.43 25.93
CA PRO A 547 -18.04 -7.88 26.40
C PRO A 547 -19.15 -7.99 25.35
N ASP A 548 -20.39 -8.22 25.78
CA ASP A 548 -21.56 -8.32 24.88
C ASP A 548 -22.00 -6.96 24.31
N ASP A 549 -21.70 -5.88 25.03
CA ASP A 549 -21.97 -4.49 24.64
C ASP A 549 -20.90 -3.88 23.72
N GLU A 550 -19.80 -4.61 23.45
CA GLU A 550 -18.81 -4.23 22.45
C GLU A 550 -19.43 -4.31 21.03
N ALA A 551 -18.95 -3.46 20.12
CA ALA A 551 -19.35 -3.48 18.72
C ALA A 551 -18.12 -3.60 17.82
N LEU A 552 -18.18 -4.53 16.86
CA LEU A 552 -17.21 -4.63 15.78
C LEU A 552 -17.57 -3.62 14.69
N VAL A 553 -16.67 -2.68 14.39
CA VAL A 553 -16.91 -1.68 13.35
C VAL A 553 -16.26 -2.13 12.04
N VAL A 554 -17.09 -2.40 11.03
CA VAL A 554 -16.65 -2.75 9.67
C VAL A 554 -16.87 -1.57 8.71
N GLN A 555 -16.11 -1.51 7.62
CA GLN A 555 -16.25 -0.49 6.59
C GLN A 555 -16.75 -1.12 5.28
N LEU A 556 -17.79 -0.52 4.69
CA LEU A 556 -18.35 -0.91 3.40
C LEU A 556 -17.53 -0.31 2.24
N GLU A 557 -17.74 -0.81 1.02
CA GLU A 557 -17.03 -0.34 -0.19
C GLU A 557 -17.25 1.15 -0.49
N ASP A 558 -18.41 1.70 -0.13
CA ASP A 558 -18.74 3.12 -0.31
C ASP A 558 -18.18 4.02 0.81
N GLY A 559 -17.38 3.45 1.71
CA GLY A 559 -16.78 4.14 2.85
C GLY A 559 -17.65 4.20 4.10
N THR A 560 -18.91 3.76 4.04
CA THR A 560 -19.82 3.73 5.19
C THR A 560 -19.28 2.81 6.28
N ARG A 561 -19.25 3.29 7.54
CA ARG A 561 -18.87 2.46 8.69
C ARG A 561 -20.11 1.91 9.40
N VAL A 562 -20.09 0.62 9.71
CA VAL A 562 -21.21 -0.09 10.32
C VAL A 562 -20.77 -0.75 11.62
N ALA A 563 -21.49 -0.49 12.72
CA ALA A 563 -21.30 -1.20 13.98
C ALA A 563 -22.13 -2.48 13.99
N LEU A 564 -21.45 -3.60 14.22
CA LEU A 564 -22.01 -4.92 14.38
C LEU A 564 -21.90 -5.32 15.86
N PRO A 565 -23.03 -5.56 16.56
CA PRO A 565 -23.00 -5.99 17.95
C PRO A 565 -22.23 -7.31 18.14
N VAL A 566 -21.29 -7.34 19.08
CA VAL A 566 -20.42 -8.50 19.32
C VAL A 566 -21.22 -9.70 19.81
N ASP A 567 -22.23 -9.49 20.66
CA ASP A 567 -23.15 -10.53 21.13
C ASP A 567 -23.75 -11.35 19.97
N ARG A 568 -24.07 -10.72 18.84
CA ARG A 568 -24.61 -11.37 17.64
C ARG A 568 -23.56 -12.10 16.81
N LEU A 569 -22.33 -11.63 16.83
CA LEU A 569 -21.22 -12.22 16.07
C LEU A 569 -20.57 -13.39 16.79
N LYS A 570 -20.61 -13.41 18.13
CA LYS A 570 -20.03 -14.49 18.95
C LYS A 570 -20.50 -15.89 18.53
N PRO A 571 -21.80 -16.18 18.36
CA PRO A 571 -22.25 -17.50 17.91
C PRO A 571 -21.67 -17.88 16.55
N LEU A 572 -21.62 -16.95 15.59
CA LEU A 572 -21.03 -17.17 14.27
C LEU A 572 -19.53 -17.50 14.39
N ALA A 573 -18.78 -16.70 15.15
CA ALA A 573 -17.35 -16.89 15.35
C ALA A 573 -17.03 -18.16 16.15
N LEU A 574 -17.88 -18.61 17.07
CA LEU A 574 -17.62 -19.85 17.82
C LEU A 574 -17.97 -21.11 17.03
N THR A 575 -18.86 -21.01 16.04
CA THR A 575 -19.40 -22.19 15.33
C THR A 575 -18.95 -22.32 13.89
N LEU A 576 -18.58 -21.23 13.21
CA LEU A 576 -18.31 -21.19 11.76
C LEU A 576 -16.97 -20.55 11.40
N ILE A 577 -16.06 -20.32 12.36
CA ILE A 577 -14.82 -19.57 12.13
C ILE A 577 -13.90 -20.16 11.07
N ASP A 578 -13.81 -21.48 11.03
CA ASP A 578 -13.08 -22.25 10.03
C ASP A 578 -13.60 -22.02 8.59
N LEU A 579 -14.87 -21.61 8.46
CA LEU A 579 -15.49 -21.32 7.17
C LEU A 579 -15.21 -19.91 6.67
N PHE A 580 -14.89 -18.97 7.58
CA PHE A 580 -14.50 -17.62 7.23
C PHE A 580 -13.01 -17.51 6.86
N ASP A 581 -12.25 -18.59 6.85
CA ASP A 581 -10.81 -18.57 6.51
C ASP A 581 -10.55 -18.39 5.00
N ARG A 582 -11.61 -18.47 4.17
CA ARG A 582 -11.57 -18.19 2.74
C ARG A 582 -12.53 -17.06 2.38
N PRO A 583 -12.11 -16.06 1.59
CA PRO A 583 -13.01 -15.02 1.13
C PRO A 583 -14.04 -15.61 0.16
N GLY A 584 -15.32 -15.42 0.46
CA GLY A 584 -16.43 -15.82 -0.39
C GLY A 584 -17.76 -15.31 0.15
N GLU A 585 -18.64 -14.91 -0.76
CA GLU A 585 -20.00 -14.43 -0.43
C GLU A 585 -20.90 -15.56 0.11
N ARG A 586 -20.62 -16.80 -0.32
CA ARG A 586 -21.40 -18.00 0.04
C ARG A 586 -20.52 -19.02 0.75
N LEU A 587 -20.87 -19.34 1.99
CA LEU A 587 -20.22 -20.36 2.79
C LEU A 587 -20.75 -21.75 2.37
N ARG A 588 -19.85 -22.72 2.20
CA ARG A 588 -20.23 -24.12 1.96
C ARG A 588 -20.07 -24.92 3.24
N VAL A 589 -21.18 -25.43 3.75
CA VAL A 589 -21.24 -26.17 5.01
C VAL A 589 -21.69 -27.62 4.74
N PRO A 590 -21.03 -28.64 5.31
CA PRO A 590 -21.53 -30.01 5.22
C PRO A 590 -22.96 -30.11 5.77
N THR A 591 -23.83 -30.89 5.11
CA THR A 591 -25.21 -31.15 5.60
C THR A 591 -25.26 -31.76 7.00
N LEU A 592 -24.22 -32.49 7.39
CA LEU A 592 -24.03 -33.04 8.75
C LEU A 592 -23.81 -31.95 9.81
N ASP A 593 -23.34 -30.78 9.40
CA ASP A 593 -23.07 -29.63 10.27
C ASP A 593 -24.29 -28.69 10.37
N ALA A 594 -25.48 -29.15 9.99
CA ALA A 594 -26.73 -28.37 10.11
C ALA A 594 -26.96 -27.83 11.54
N GLU A 595 -26.57 -28.58 12.57
CA GLU A 595 -26.67 -28.14 13.96
C GLU A 595 -25.74 -26.97 14.28
N ARG A 596 -24.56 -26.90 13.65
CA ARG A 596 -23.65 -25.75 13.80
C ARG A 596 -24.30 -24.49 13.23
N ILE A 597 -24.91 -24.57 12.05
CA ILE A 597 -25.63 -23.44 11.44
C ILE A 597 -26.79 -23.00 12.34
N ALA A 598 -27.61 -23.94 12.80
CA ALA A 598 -28.74 -23.63 13.68
C ALA A 598 -28.29 -22.94 14.97
N THR A 599 -27.18 -23.40 15.57
CA THR A 599 -26.58 -22.78 16.76
C THR A 599 -26.03 -21.39 16.46
N ALA A 600 -25.39 -21.20 15.29
CA ALA A 600 -24.83 -19.93 14.87
C ALA A 600 -25.90 -18.83 14.68
N LEU A 601 -27.09 -19.25 14.23
CA LEU A 601 -28.23 -18.37 13.98
C LEU A 601 -29.18 -18.26 15.19
N GLN A 602 -28.93 -19.02 16.27
CA GLN A 602 -29.70 -18.92 17.52
C GLN A 602 -29.35 -17.63 18.28
N GLY A 603 -30.37 -16.97 18.82
CA GLY A 603 -30.22 -15.83 19.75
C GLY A 603 -30.13 -14.44 19.09
N ALA A 604 -29.73 -14.37 17.82
CA ALA A 604 -29.80 -13.13 17.04
C ALA A 604 -31.10 -13.13 16.22
N ALA A 605 -31.73 -11.96 16.07
CA ALA A 605 -32.97 -11.79 15.30
C ALA A 605 -32.74 -11.92 13.78
N TRP A 606 -32.17 -13.05 13.35
CA TRP A 606 -31.95 -13.40 11.96
C TRP A 606 -33.27 -13.72 11.29
N ARG A 607 -33.51 -13.09 10.14
CA ARG A 607 -34.52 -13.56 9.20
C ARG A 607 -33.88 -14.64 8.33
N VAL A 608 -34.26 -15.90 8.56
CA VAL A 608 -33.69 -17.04 7.83
C VAL A 608 -34.60 -17.43 6.66
N ASP A 609 -34.13 -17.22 5.44
CA ASP A 609 -34.70 -17.85 4.25
C ASP A 609 -34.14 -19.28 4.13
N GLY A 610 -34.99 -20.26 3.83
CA GLY A 610 -34.61 -21.67 3.85
C GLY A 610 -34.66 -22.36 5.22
N GLN A 611 -35.30 -21.76 6.24
CA GLN A 611 -35.45 -22.38 7.58
C GLN A 611 -36.02 -23.82 7.51
N ALA A 612 -37.03 -24.05 6.68
CA ALA A 612 -37.63 -25.38 6.50
C ALA A 612 -36.65 -26.42 5.93
N LEU A 613 -35.65 -26.01 5.14
CA LEU A 613 -34.59 -26.91 4.68
C LEU A 613 -33.66 -27.30 5.83
N LEU A 614 -33.25 -26.31 6.64
CA LEU A 614 -32.43 -26.54 7.82
C LEU A 614 -33.13 -27.49 8.81
N ASP A 615 -34.41 -27.24 9.11
CA ASP A 615 -35.20 -28.05 10.03
C ASP A 615 -35.29 -29.52 9.57
N ARG A 616 -35.51 -29.77 8.28
CA ARG A 616 -35.51 -31.14 7.73
C ARG A 616 -34.19 -31.86 7.94
N TRP A 617 -33.07 -31.17 7.76
CA TRP A 617 -31.74 -31.76 8.00
C TRP A 617 -31.48 -32.00 9.48
N LEU A 618 -31.91 -31.10 10.37
CA LEU A 618 -31.84 -31.30 11.83
C LEU A 618 -32.67 -32.50 12.28
N GLU A 619 -33.90 -32.65 11.76
CA GLU A 619 -34.74 -33.82 12.03
C GLU A 619 -34.07 -35.11 11.54
N ARG A 620 -33.51 -35.10 10.34
CA ARG A 620 -32.77 -36.25 9.79
C ARG A 620 -31.57 -36.62 10.67
N MET A 621 -30.82 -35.63 11.15
CA MET A 621 -29.68 -35.83 12.06
C MET A 621 -30.13 -36.44 13.40
N ARG A 622 -31.21 -35.94 14.00
CA ARG A 622 -31.78 -36.49 15.24
C ARG A 622 -32.31 -37.91 15.05
N ALA A 623 -32.83 -38.22 13.86
CA ALA A 623 -33.36 -39.53 13.51
C ALA A 623 -32.29 -40.60 13.25
N LEU A 624 -30.99 -40.23 13.16
CA LEU A 624 -29.91 -41.19 12.93
C LEU A 624 -29.87 -42.30 13.98
N GLY A 625 -30.22 -42.02 15.24
CA GLY A 625 -30.37 -43.05 16.29
C GLY A 625 -29.06 -43.75 16.67
N ALA A 626 -29.16 -44.76 17.55
CA ALA A 626 -27.99 -45.53 17.99
C ALA A 626 -27.59 -46.62 16.97
N VAL A 627 -26.30 -46.97 16.95
CA VAL A 627 -25.79 -48.09 16.14
C VAL A 627 -26.35 -49.41 16.69
N ALA A 628 -27.15 -50.11 15.87
CA ALA A 628 -27.70 -51.40 16.24
C ALA A 628 -26.68 -52.52 15.97
N PRO A 629 -26.54 -53.52 16.86
CA PRO A 629 -25.69 -54.68 16.62
C PRO A 629 -26.09 -55.44 15.34
N VAL A 630 -25.10 -55.86 14.55
CA VAL A 630 -25.31 -56.63 13.32
C VAL A 630 -24.66 -58.01 13.44
N ALA A 631 -25.32 -59.02 12.87
CA ALA A 631 -24.76 -60.37 12.78
C ALA A 631 -23.64 -60.42 11.73
N SER A 632 -22.62 -61.26 11.97
CA SER A 632 -21.56 -61.49 10.98
C SER A 632 -22.13 -62.16 9.71
N PRO A 633 -21.62 -61.85 8.50
CA PRO A 633 -22.08 -62.47 7.26
C PRO A 633 -21.80 -63.97 7.25
N ALA A 634 -22.71 -64.74 6.66
CA ALA A 634 -22.60 -66.20 6.61
C ALA A 634 -21.41 -66.67 5.76
N GLY A 635 -21.07 -65.92 4.71
CA GLY A 635 -19.95 -66.19 3.80
C GLY A 635 -18.57 -65.77 4.30
N LEU A 636 -18.46 -65.19 5.50
CA LEU A 636 -17.20 -64.73 6.05
C LEU A 636 -16.38 -65.89 6.62
N GLN A 637 -15.20 -66.14 6.05
CA GLN A 637 -14.26 -67.17 6.51
C GLN A 637 -13.31 -66.65 7.60
N ALA A 638 -13.85 -65.90 8.56
CA ALA A 638 -13.12 -65.37 9.72
C ALA A 638 -14.06 -65.09 10.88
N GLU A 639 -13.56 -65.21 12.11
CA GLU A 639 -14.27 -64.79 13.31
C GLU A 639 -13.89 -63.35 13.68
N LEU A 640 -14.86 -62.44 13.56
CA LEU A 640 -14.69 -61.04 13.92
C LEU A 640 -14.54 -60.89 15.44
N ARG A 641 -13.52 -60.14 15.86
CA ARG A 641 -13.36 -59.71 17.26
C ARG A 641 -14.50 -58.77 17.68
N PRO A 642 -14.79 -58.61 18.99
CA PRO A 642 -15.88 -57.74 19.45
C PRO A 642 -15.83 -56.34 18.83
N TYR A 643 -14.69 -55.66 18.88
CA TYR A 643 -14.51 -54.33 18.28
C TYR A 643 -14.68 -54.31 16.75
N GLN A 644 -14.38 -55.41 16.05
CA GLN A 644 -14.59 -55.51 14.60
C GLN A 644 -16.08 -55.70 14.25
N ARG A 645 -16.85 -56.34 15.14
CA ARG A 645 -18.31 -56.42 15.03
C ARG A 645 -18.94 -55.04 15.25
N ASP A 646 -18.39 -54.27 16.19
CA ASP A 646 -18.82 -52.88 16.41
C ASP A 646 -18.52 -52.01 15.17
N GLY A 647 -17.32 -52.14 14.59
CA GLY A 647 -16.98 -51.49 13.32
C GLY A 647 -17.89 -51.90 12.16
N LEU A 648 -18.23 -53.18 12.03
CA LEU A 648 -19.20 -53.67 11.04
C LEU A 648 -20.60 -53.09 11.26
N ALA A 649 -21.08 -53.07 12.50
CA ALA A 649 -22.36 -52.49 12.87
C ALA A 649 -22.41 -51.00 12.54
N TRP A 650 -21.32 -50.27 12.79
CA TRP A 650 -21.19 -48.86 12.43
C TRP A 650 -21.21 -48.65 10.91
N LEU A 651 -20.48 -49.45 10.13
CA LEU A 651 -20.53 -49.38 8.66
C LEU A 651 -21.95 -49.65 8.10
N GLN A 652 -22.66 -50.61 8.69
CA GLN A 652 -24.05 -50.88 8.33
C GLN A 652 -25.00 -49.75 8.71
N HIS A 653 -24.78 -49.11 9.86
CA HIS A 653 -25.52 -47.94 10.27
C HIS A 653 -25.32 -46.75 9.32
N LEU A 654 -24.08 -46.47 8.90
CA LEU A 654 -23.79 -45.45 7.88
C LEU A 654 -24.52 -45.73 6.57
N ARG A 655 -24.48 -46.99 6.10
CA ARG A 655 -25.20 -47.41 4.90
C ARG A 655 -26.71 -47.22 5.04
N HIS A 656 -27.30 -47.61 6.17
CA HIS A 656 -28.73 -47.49 6.43
C HIS A 656 -29.20 -46.02 6.46
N THR A 657 -28.39 -45.14 7.02
CA THR A 657 -28.69 -43.72 7.18
C THR A 657 -28.31 -42.87 5.96
N GLY A 658 -27.60 -43.45 4.99
CA GLY A 658 -27.10 -42.77 3.80
C GLY A 658 -25.94 -41.82 4.09
N LEU A 659 -25.19 -42.07 5.16
CA LEU A 659 -24.03 -41.29 5.56
C LEU A 659 -22.74 -41.91 5.03
N ALA A 660 -21.71 -41.08 4.89
CA ALA A 660 -20.33 -41.50 4.72
C ALA A 660 -19.59 -41.39 6.07
N GLY A 661 -18.46 -42.08 6.21
CA GLY A 661 -17.67 -42.02 7.43
C GLY A 661 -16.20 -42.41 7.20
N ILE A 662 -15.37 -42.07 8.18
CA ILE A 662 -13.95 -42.41 8.20
C ILE A 662 -13.74 -43.50 9.25
N LEU A 663 -13.45 -44.73 8.82
CA LEU A 663 -13.07 -45.82 9.72
C LEU A 663 -11.59 -45.66 10.13
N ALA A 664 -11.37 -44.95 11.23
CA ALA A 664 -10.04 -44.52 11.69
C ALA A 664 -9.43 -45.43 12.78
N ASP A 665 -9.72 -46.73 12.76
CA ASP A 665 -9.08 -47.70 13.66
C ASP A 665 -7.55 -47.70 13.51
N ASP A 666 -6.82 -48.00 14.59
CA ASP A 666 -5.36 -48.13 14.57
C ASP A 666 -4.85 -49.16 13.55
N MET A 667 -3.58 -49.00 13.16
CA MET A 667 -2.91 -49.93 12.24
C MET A 667 -2.87 -51.34 12.85
N GLY A 668 -3.29 -52.35 12.08
CA GLY A 668 -3.29 -53.74 12.50
C GLY A 668 -4.60 -54.27 13.10
N LEU A 669 -5.59 -53.42 13.37
CA LEU A 669 -6.91 -53.83 13.90
C LEU A 669 -7.85 -54.49 12.87
N GLY A 670 -7.38 -54.71 11.64
CA GLY A 670 -8.13 -55.45 10.63
C GLY A 670 -9.26 -54.66 9.96
N LYS A 671 -9.03 -53.40 9.59
CA LYS A 671 -10.00 -52.59 8.82
C LYS A 671 -10.46 -53.29 7.52
N THR A 672 -9.55 -53.97 6.83
CA THR A 672 -9.87 -54.69 5.58
C THR A 672 -10.91 -55.79 5.82
N VAL A 673 -10.78 -56.60 6.89
CA VAL A 673 -11.76 -57.66 7.19
C VAL A 673 -13.12 -57.08 7.59
N GLN A 674 -13.15 -55.93 8.28
CA GLN A 674 -14.41 -55.22 8.57
C GLN A 674 -15.11 -54.75 7.29
N VAL A 675 -14.36 -54.16 6.35
CA VAL A 675 -14.91 -53.73 5.05
C VAL A 675 -15.37 -54.92 4.21
N LEU A 676 -14.60 -56.01 4.14
CA LEU A 676 -15.00 -57.23 3.42
C LEU A 676 -16.27 -57.85 4.03
N ALA A 677 -16.39 -57.88 5.36
CA ALA A 677 -17.61 -58.30 6.04
C ALA A 677 -18.79 -57.37 5.69
N HIS A 678 -18.58 -56.06 5.64
CA HIS A 678 -19.63 -55.13 5.21
C HIS A 678 -20.10 -55.43 3.77
N LEU A 679 -19.19 -55.62 2.82
CA LEU A 679 -19.52 -55.96 1.44
C LEU A 679 -20.24 -57.31 1.30
N LEU A 680 -19.84 -58.32 2.08
CA LEU A 680 -20.52 -59.61 2.12
C LEU A 680 -21.96 -59.47 2.62
N LEU A 681 -22.21 -58.70 3.68
CA LEU A 681 -23.58 -58.46 4.16
C LEU A 681 -24.43 -57.75 3.09
N GLU A 682 -23.87 -56.77 2.38
CA GLU A 682 -24.58 -56.13 1.26
C GLU A 682 -24.87 -57.12 0.13
N GLN A 683 -23.95 -58.04 -0.18
CA GLN A 683 -24.15 -59.10 -1.17
C GLN A 683 -25.24 -60.09 -0.73
N GLU A 684 -25.15 -60.62 0.49
CA GLU A 684 -26.09 -61.60 1.05
C GLU A 684 -27.51 -61.04 1.17
N ALA A 685 -27.63 -59.75 1.47
CA ALA A 685 -28.91 -59.06 1.52
C ALA A 685 -29.44 -58.62 0.15
N GLY A 686 -28.72 -58.90 -0.94
CA GLY A 686 -29.10 -58.49 -2.30
C GLY A 686 -29.05 -56.97 -2.54
N ARG A 687 -28.37 -56.22 -1.66
CA ARG A 687 -28.24 -54.75 -1.72
C ARG A 687 -27.00 -54.28 -2.47
N LEU A 688 -26.09 -55.20 -2.79
CA LEU A 688 -24.91 -54.94 -3.61
C LEU A 688 -25.26 -55.03 -5.10
N ASP A 689 -25.98 -54.02 -5.60
CA ASP A 689 -26.47 -53.92 -6.98
C ASP A 689 -25.47 -53.29 -7.96
N ARG A 690 -24.36 -52.74 -7.45
CA ARG A 690 -23.30 -52.07 -8.22
C ARG A 690 -21.91 -52.49 -7.75
N PRO A 691 -20.90 -52.51 -8.65
CA PRO A 691 -19.52 -52.81 -8.28
C PRO A 691 -18.96 -51.78 -7.29
N VAL A 692 -18.27 -52.26 -6.26
CA VAL A 692 -17.54 -51.43 -5.29
C VAL A 692 -16.14 -51.14 -5.81
N LEU A 693 -15.70 -49.90 -5.74
CA LEU A 693 -14.33 -49.50 -6.07
C LEU A 693 -13.54 -49.27 -4.78
N VAL A 694 -12.40 -49.94 -4.65
CA VAL A 694 -11.43 -49.71 -3.58
C VAL A 694 -10.14 -49.18 -4.19
N VAL A 695 -9.73 -47.99 -3.73
CA VAL A 695 -8.52 -47.29 -4.18
C VAL A 695 -7.47 -47.40 -3.07
N VAL A 696 -6.32 -47.98 -3.36
CA VAL A 696 -5.26 -48.24 -2.36
C VAL A 696 -3.86 -47.99 -2.94
N PRO A 697 -2.83 -47.73 -2.12
CA PRO A 697 -1.44 -47.75 -2.57
C PRO A 697 -1.10 -49.04 -3.35
N THR A 698 -0.23 -48.92 -4.35
CA THR A 698 0.15 -50.05 -5.24
C THR A 698 0.62 -51.28 -4.49
N SER A 699 1.31 -51.11 -3.36
CA SER A 699 1.81 -52.18 -2.50
C SER A 699 0.70 -52.97 -1.78
N LEU A 700 -0.48 -52.36 -1.55
CA LEU A 700 -1.56 -52.97 -0.78
C LEU A 700 -2.58 -53.73 -1.63
N VAL A 701 -2.54 -53.61 -2.96
CA VAL A 701 -3.51 -54.27 -3.85
C VAL A 701 -3.42 -55.79 -3.75
N PHE A 702 -2.20 -56.35 -3.68
CA PHE A 702 -2.01 -57.80 -3.50
C PHE A 702 -2.54 -58.28 -2.15
N ASN A 703 -2.37 -57.46 -1.10
CA ASN A 703 -2.89 -57.77 0.23
C ASN A 703 -4.42 -57.78 0.21
N TRP A 704 -5.05 -56.78 -0.39
CA TRP A 704 -6.52 -56.73 -0.56
C TRP A 704 -7.06 -57.92 -1.35
N ARG A 705 -6.40 -58.30 -2.45
CA ARG A 705 -6.78 -59.48 -3.24
C ARG A 705 -6.66 -60.77 -2.43
N ALA A 706 -5.56 -60.94 -1.69
CA ALA A 706 -5.32 -62.12 -0.87
C ALA A 706 -6.31 -62.21 0.30
N GLU A 707 -6.59 -61.10 0.99
CA GLU A 707 -7.56 -61.05 2.07
C GLU A 707 -8.99 -61.25 1.58
N ALA A 708 -9.37 -60.70 0.43
CA ALA A 708 -10.67 -60.96 -0.18
C ALA A 708 -10.85 -62.44 -0.52
N ALA A 709 -9.83 -63.07 -1.14
CA ALA A 709 -9.87 -64.50 -1.45
C ALA A 709 -9.90 -65.39 -0.18
N ARG A 710 -9.23 -64.95 0.90
CA ARG A 710 -9.18 -65.68 2.17
C ARG A 710 -10.44 -65.53 3.00
N PHE A 711 -10.96 -64.31 3.16
CA PHE A 711 -12.04 -64.00 4.10
C PHE A 711 -13.41 -63.93 3.44
N ALA A 712 -13.49 -63.59 2.14
CA ALA A 712 -14.74 -63.36 1.42
C ALA A 712 -14.72 -63.95 -0.01
N PRO A 713 -14.51 -65.27 -0.18
CA PRO A 713 -14.29 -65.88 -1.48
C PRO A 713 -15.49 -65.81 -2.45
N SER A 714 -16.69 -65.51 -1.97
CA SER A 714 -17.87 -65.28 -2.81
C SER A 714 -17.87 -63.91 -3.51
N LEU A 715 -16.99 -62.99 -3.12
CA LEU A 715 -16.82 -61.71 -3.79
C LEU A 715 -15.93 -61.88 -5.03
N ARG A 716 -16.48 -61.57 -6.22
CA ARG A 716 -15.70 -61.54 -7.46
C ARG A 716 -14.86 -60.27 -7.49
N VAL A 717 -13.53 -60.43 -7.49
CA VAL A 717 -12.56 -59.33 -7.40
C VAL A 717 -11.88 -59.08 -8.75
N LEU A 718 -11.89 -57.83 -9.23
CA LEU A 718 -11.19 -57.39 -10.44
C LEU A 718 -10.04 -56.45 -10.09
N GLU A 719 -8.85 -56.69 -10.63
CA GLU A 719 -7.71 -55.78 -10.47
C GLU A 719 -7.57 -54.86 -11.69
N LEU A 720 -7.74 -53.56 -11.48
CA LEU A 720 -7.61 -52.53 -12.51
C LEU A 720 -6.24 -51.84 -12.40
N ARG A 721 -5.19 -52.53 -12.86
CA ARG A 721 -3.79 -52.06 -12.81
C ARG A 721 -3.06 -52.22 -14.15
N GLY A 722 -1.99 -51.45 -14.31
CA GLY A 722 -1.11 -51.49 -15.47
C GLY A 722 -1.62 -50.71 -16.68
N HIS A 723 -0.78 -50.61 -17.72
CA HIS A 723 -1.05 -49.81 -18.92
C HIS A 723 -2.27 -50.28 -19.72
N GLN A 724 -2.71 -51.53 -19.55
CA GLN A 724 -3.84 -52.13 -20.27
C GLN A 724 -5.15 -52.19 -19.47
N ARG A 725 -5.22 -51.53 -18.30
CA ARG A 725 -6.42 -51.58 -17.43
C ARG A 725 -7.73 -51.16 -18.12
N ALA A 726 -7.68 -50.29 -19.13
CA ALA A 726 -8.85 -49.85 -19.89
C ALA A 726 -9.56 -51.01 -20.61
N ALA A 727 -8.82 -52.04 -21.03
CA ALA A 727 -9.40 -53.23 -21.66
C ALA A 727 -10.29 -54.03 -20.67
N LEU A 728 -10.01 -53.92 -19.36
CA LEU A 728 -10.75 -54.61 -18.30
C LEU A 728 -12.01 -53.87 -17.86
N PHE A 729 -12.25 -52.64 -18.33
CA PHE A 729 -13.44 -51.86 -17.91
C PHE A 729 -14.76 -52.54 -18.31
N ARG A 730 -14.76 -53.30 -19.40
CA ARG A 730 -15.95 -54.09 -19.81
C ARG A 730 -16.32 -55.20 -18.83
N ALA A 731 -15.35 -55.68 -18.04
CA ALA A 731 -15.57 -56.72 -17.03
C ALA A 731 -16.03 -56.16 -15.68
N VAL A 732 -16.01 -54.84 -15.47
CA VAL A 732 -16.40 -54.21 -14.19
C VAL A 732 -17.82 -54.60 -13.73
N PRO A 733 -18.86 -54.58 -14.59
CA PRO A 733 -20.21 -54.98 -14.19
C PRO A 733 -20.34 -56.45 -13.74
N GLU A 734 -19.39 -57.30 -14.13
CA GLU A 734 -19.40 -58.73 -13.79
C GLU A 734 -18.81 -58.99 -12.40
N HIS A 735 -18.17 -58.00 -11.77
CA HIS A 735 -17.45 -58.14 -10.50
C HIS A 735 -18.13 -57.37 -9.36
N HIS A 736 -17.92 -57.84 -8.14
CA HIS A 736 -18.45 -57.18 -6.94
C HIS A 736 -17.48 -56.12 -6.41
N LEU A 737 -16.17 -56.38 -6.49
CA LEU A 737 -15.12 -55.52 -5.94
C LEU A 737 -14.03 -55.26 -6.99
N CYS A 738 -13.78 -54.00 -7.31
CA CYS A 738 -12.71 -53.55 -8.20
C CYS A 738 -11.60 -52.90 -7.36
N LEU A 739 -10.37 -53.37 -7.50
CA LEU A 739 -9.19 -52.83 -6.84
C LEU A 739 -8.40 -51.96 -7.82
N THR A 740 -8.09 -50.73 -7.43
CA THR A 740 -7.23 -49.83 -8.21
C THR A 740 -6.28 -49.04 -7.31
N THR A 741 -5.42 -48.24 -7.94
CA THR A 741 -4.42 -47.41 -7.25
C THR A 741 -4.74 -45.92 -7.40
N TYR A 742 -4.19 -45.08 -6.52
CA TYR A 742 -4.26 -43.62 -6.61
C TYR A 742 -3.84 -43.08 -7.98
#